data_AF-A0A1Y1X144-F1
#
_entry.id   AF-A0A1Y1X144-F1
#
_cell.length_a   1.000
_cell.length_b   1.000
_cell.length_c   1.000
_cell.angle_alpha   90.00
_cell.angle_beta   90.00
_cell.angle_gamma   90.00
#
_symmetry.space_group_name_H-M   'P 1'
#
loop_
_entity.id
_entity.type
_entity.pdbx_description
1 polymer ?
#
loop_
_entity_poly.entity_id
_entity_poly.type
_entity_poly.pdbx_seq_one_letter_code
_entity_poly.pdbx_strand_id
1 'polypeptide(L)'
;MFQKLKKQFSWTLALSVLSLSIVSCSTVESEPTYGITLRDTKEKFSVFEDGSFANDIVEEKDGSVSWVATASNGAGGGVAFYVKSTKEEINIANYESIDIEMDYESIEGKWSADAMNPGFAMRILPWDSTGMFGGYEDLEYFDSEASSGTLKYNIKIPSDFADKIIASSDYDSILGFAVKFNDYQRGNKDGDQIKVQLKNVKFNPKKGAAEDKAFDDGLNDSQRGTVLEINYPTRDYTVDESALTDADRYKKHAWVYLPAGYDASKKDQKYPLIILLHGGGQNENTWGLSNKGRGGKIKGYMDRAMANGDAEKFVLVAATGVASKNWGPNGAGNDINGFHAFKGELRNDLLPYIKANFNIKEGRDNVALAGLSMGGGQTFSIGIKECLDLISNFAGFSAYMFVEDKELISSVEANPEFTGLPIHNLYMICGDHDHIVWDSYPPFVETMKTWNRVENFIDYTYIDGTHDFPVWYKGFNDFIQIVFKNYKSEVEPTPTPSETEVKPTPTTKSKSTTTTKKSTTTKKSTTTKKSTTTKKRTTTTTKKRTTTTTKKRTTTTKKRTTTTTKKRTTTTKKRTTTTTKKRTTTTTKKRTTTTKKRTTTTTKKRTTTTTKKRTSSTKKRTTSTKKSSTKSKKRTSSSTKKSSTKSKKHTTTTRRRD
;
A
#
# COMPACT_ATOMS: atom_id res chain seq x y z
N MET A 1 -1.08 -99.05 15.95
CA MET A 1 -2.11 -99.76 15.16
C MET A 1 -3.37 -98.89 15.09
N PHE A 2 -4.19 -99.02 14.04
CA PHE A 2 -5.52 -98.44 13.77
C PHE A 2 -6.26 -97.74 14.94
N GLN A 3 -6.69 -96.46 14.80
CA GLN A 3 -7.92 -95.98 14.12
C GLN A 3 -9.26 -96.48 14.68
N LYS A 4 -10.19 -95.52 14.95
CA LYS A 4 -11.65 -95.68 15.17
C LYS A 4 -11.98 -96.41 16.50
N LEU A 5 -13.14 -96.29 17.14
CA LEU A 5 -14.52 -95.88 16.76
C LEU A 5 -14.94 -94.59 17.51
N LYS A 6 -15.81 -93.67 17.02
CA LYS A 6 -17.12 -93.69 16.30
C LYS A 6 -18.36 -93.87 17.21
N LYS A 7 -19.21 -92.81 17.24
CA LYS A 7 -20.66 -92.80 17.56
C LYS A 7 -21.03 -93.21 19.00
N GLN A 8 -22.19 -92.88 19.57
CA GLN A 8 -23.30 -91.98 19.18
C GLN A 8 -23.32 -90.76 20.16
N PHE A 9 -24.16 -89.72 20.06
CA PHE A 9 -25.19 -89.31 19.07
C PHE A 9 -25.04 -87.76 18.88
N SER A 10 -25.99 -86.88 18.51
CA SER A 10 -27.41 -86.96 18.13
C SER A 10 -27.73 -85.84 17.11
N TRP A 11 -28.91 -85.88 16.50
CA TRP A 11 -29.61 -84.71 15.90
C TRP A 11 -30.77 -84.30 16.85
N THR A 12 -31.58 -83.24 16.68
CA THR A 12 -31.91 -82.39 15.51
C THR A 12 -32.54 -81.06 15.97
N LEU A 13 -32.25 -79.90 15.37
CA LEU A 13 -33.29 -78.88 15.03
C LEU A 13 -32.79 -77.76 14.09
N ALA A 14 -33.74 -77.18 13.34
CA ALA A 14 -33.75 -75.83 12.75
C ALA A 14 -32.56 -75.37 11.86
N LEU A 15 -32.74 -75.50 10.54
CA LEU A 15 -32.26 -74.49 9.58
C LEU A 15 -33.22 -73.29 9.60
N SER A 16 -32.70 -72.07 9.69
CA SER A 16 -33.41 -70.88 9.21
C SER A 16 -32.45 -69.70 8.95
N VAL A 17 -32.30 -69.38 7.65
CA VAL A 17 -31.89 -68.11 7.03
C VAL A 17 -31.06 -67.13 7.89
N LEU A 18 -29.78 -66.98 7.53
CA LEU A 18 -29.09 -65.69 7.66
C LEU A 18 -28.33 -65.38 6.35
N SER A 19 -28.93 -64.57 5.50
CA SER A 19 -28.28 -64.05 4.30
C SER A 19 -27.25 -62.99 4.69
N LEU A 20 -25.95 -63.31 4.62
CA LEU A 20 -24.91 -62.29 4.74
C LEU A 20 -24.95 -61.37 3.52
N SER A 21 -25.62 -60.24 3.66
CA SER A 21 -25.40 -59.08 2.79
C SER A 21 -23.95 -58.62 2.99
N ILE A 22 -23.08 -58.90 2.01
CA ILE A 22 -21.74 -58.32 1.95
C ILE A 22 -21.92 -56.84 1.60
N VAL A 23 -22.21 -56.03 2.62
CA VAL A 23 -22.05 -54.58 2.55
C VAL A 23 -20.56 -54.34 2.42
N SER A 24 -20.10 -53.99 1.22
CA SER A 24 -18.77 -53.43 1.02
C SER A 24 -18.72 -52.13 1.82
N CYS A 25 -18.17 -52.21 3.03
CA CYS A 25 -17.89 -51.06 3.87
C CYS A 25 -16.66 -50.35 3.28
N SER A 26 -16.86 -49.75 2.11
CA SER A 26 -15.95 -48.75 1.56
C SER A 26 -15.75 -47.71 2.66
N THR A 27 -14.52 -47.54 3.13
CA THR A 27 -14.19 -46.41 3.98
C THR A 27 -14.53 -45.15 3.20
N VAL A 28 -15.61 -44.47 3.61
CA VAL A 28 -15.84 -43.11 3.20
C VAL A 28 -14.74 -42.31 3.87
N GLU A 29 -13.64 -42.11 3.14
CA GLU A 29 -12.72 -41.02 3.40
C GLU A 29 -13.56 -39.76 3.32
N SER A 30 -13.95 -39.24 4.48
CA SER A 30 -14.61 -37.95 4.58
C SER A 30 -13.58 -36.91 4.13
N GLU A 31 -13.65 -36.51 2.85
CA GLU A 31 -12.79 -35.46 2.29
C GLU A 31 -12.77 -34.29 3.29
N PRO A 32 -11.58 -33.87 3.78
CA PRO A 32 -11.49 -32.90 4.87
C PRO A 32 -12.16 -31.59 4.46
N THR A 33 -13.28 -31.28 5.12
CA THR A 33 -14.03 -30.05 4.86
C THR A 33 -13.34 -28.89 5.55
N TYR A 34 -12.37 -28.27 4.86
CA TYR A 34 -11.62 -27.07 5.29
C TYR A 34 -12.50 -25.80 5.36
N GLY A 35 -13.75 -25.89 5.78
CA GLY A 35 -14.69 -24.77 5.87
C GLY A 35 -14.66 -24.12 7.24
N ILE A 36 -14.48 -22.80 7.27
CA ILE A 36 -14.46 -22.02 8.51
C ILE A 36 -15.87 -21.49 8.77
N THR A 37 -16.41 -21.79 9.95
CA THR A 37 -17.72 -21.28 10.39
C THR A 37 -17.59 -20.65 11.75
N LEU A 38 -17.81 -19.34 11.83
CA LEU A 38 -17.42 -18.54 13.00
C LEU A 38 -18.48 -18.48 14.10
N ARG A 39 -19.69 -19.02 13.88
CA ARG A 39 -20.80 -18.93 14.85
C ARG A 39 -21.65 -20.21 14.99
N ASP A 40 -21.60 -21.13 14.02
CA ASP A 40 -22.07 -22.51 14.21
C ASP A 40 -21.02 -23.40 14.92
N THR A 41 -19.87 -22.84 15.29
CA THR A 41 -18.84 -23.45 16.15
C THR A 41 -18.82 -22.77 17.53
N LYS A 42 -17.93 -23.19 18.43
CA LYS A 42 -17.76 -22.59 19.76
C LYS A 42 -16.90 -21.32 19.76
N GLU A 43 -16.40 -20.88 18.61
CA GLU A 43 -15.52 -19.71 18.53
C GLU A 43 -16.32 -18.41 18.58
N LYS A 44 -15.66 -17.35 19.05
CA LYS A 44 -16.18 -15.98 18.97
C LYS A 44 -15.61 -15.28 17.75
N PHE A 45 -16.36 -14.33 17.20
CA PHE A 45 -15.74 -13.30 16.36
C PHE A 45 -14.62 -12.60 17.14
N SER A 46 -13.45 -12.51 16.53
CA SER A 46 -12.33 -11.73 17.05
C SER A 46 -12.24 -10.43 16.26
N VAL A 47 -12.48 -9.29 16.93
CA VAL A 47 -12.47 -7.98 16.29
C VAL A 47 -11.05 -7.53 15.94
N PHE A 48 -10.90 -6.90 14.79
CA PHE A 48 -9.68 -6.24 14.32
C PHE A 48 -9.86 -4.72 14.50
N GLU A 49 -9.38 -4.18 15.61
CA GLU A 49 -9.66 -2.79 16.02
C GLU A 49 -9.11 -1.76 15.01
N ASP A 50 -7.87 -1.93 14.53
CA ASP A 50 -7.19 -1.02 13.60
C ASP A 50 -7.84 -0.92 12.20
N GLY A 51 -8.82 -1.76 11.89
CA GLY A 51 -9.61 -1.76 10.65
C GLY A 51 -11.08 -1.41 10.85
N SER A 52 -11.50 -1.19 12.10
CA SER A 52 -12.91 -0.92 12.46
C SER A 52 -13.15 0.59 12.54
N PHE A 53 -14.22 1.05 11.90
CA PHE A 53 -14.62 2.47 11.87
C PHE A 53 -16.12 2.61 12.17
N ALA A 54 -16.53 2.02 13.28
CA ALA A 54 -17.89 2.04 13.80
C ALA A 54 -17.89 2.49 15.27
N ASN A 55 -19.03 3.02 15.72
CA ASN A 55 -19.24 3.37 17.13
C ASN A 55 -19.97 2.23 17.85
N ASP A 56 -19.95 2.25 19.18
CA ASP A 56 -20.71 1.34 20.05
C ASP A 56 -20.56 -0.15 19.68
N ILE A 57 -19.32 -0.58 19.39
CA ILE A 57 -18.98 -1.98 19.11
C ILE A 57 -19.13 -2.78 20.42
N VAL A 58 -20.03 -3.76 20.43
CA VAL A 58 -20.37 -4.58 21.60
C VAL A 58 -20.25 -6.06 21.25
N GLU A 59 -19.38 -6.78 21.97
CA GLU A 59 -19.46 -8.25 22.06
C GLU A 59 -20.64 -8.65 22.96
N GLU A 60 -21.66 -9.22 22.34
CA GLU A 60 -22.85 -9.73 23.01
C GLU A 60 -22.58 -11.11 23.67
N LYS A 61 -23.47 -11.51 24.59
CA LYS A 61 -23.31 -12.74 25.38
C LYS A 61 -23.43 -14.04 24.57
N ASP A 62 -24.04 -13.99 23.39
CA ASP A 62 -24.17 -15.09 22.43
C ASP A 62 -22.98 -15.15 21.45
N GLY A 63 -21.95 -14.31 21.64
CA GLY A 63 -20.81 -14.19 20.73
C GLY A 63 -21.08 -13.35 19.48
N SER A 64 -22.27 -12.74 19.33
CA SER A 64 -22.50 -11.74 18.29
C SER A 64 -21.75 -10.46 18.57
N VAL A 65 -21.49 -9.70 17.50
CA VAL A 65 -20.91 -8.36 17.59
C VAL A 65 -21.94 -7.41 17.00
N SER A 66 -22.43 -6.49 17.83
CA SER A 66 -23.29 -5.39 17.40
C SER A 66 -22.51 -4.07 17.33
N TRP A 67 -22.89 -3.17 16.43
CA TRP A 67 -22.26 -1.85 16.27
C TRP A 67 -23.22 -0.83 15.66
N VAL A 68 -22.86 0.45 15.79
CA VAL A 68 -23.50 1.57 15.08
C VAL A 68 -22.60 2.01 13.94
N ALA A 69 -23.01 1.68 12.72
CA ALA A 69 -22.44 2.24 11.50
C ALA A 69 -23.03 3.63 11.25
N THR A 70 -22.25 4.51 10.62
CA THR A 70 -22.63 5.91 10.38
C THR A 70 -22.19 6.34 8.98
N ALA A 71 -23.05 7.04 8.25
CA ALA A 71 -22.76 7.59 6.94
C ALA A 71 -21.74 8.74 7.03
N SER A 72 -20.81 8.78 6.07
CA SER A 72 -19.70 9.71 6.01
C SER A 72 -19.13 9.75 4.58
N ASN A 73 -19.85 10.37 3.64
CA ASN A 73 -19.49 10.53 2.22
C ASN A 73 -18.99 9.25 1.50
N GLY A 74 -19.62 8.09 1.74
CA GLY A 74 -19.20 6.82 1.14
C GLY A 74 -18.17 6.03 1.96
N ALA A 75 -17.66 6.58 3.06
CA ALA A 75 -16.80 5.87 4.00
C ALA A 75 -17.57 4.92 4.94
N GLY A 76 -18.90 5.00 4.97
CA GLY A 76 -19.89 4.25 5.76
C GLY A 76 -19.36 3.26 6.80
N GLY A 77 -19.57 3.55 8.08
CA GLY A 77 -18.94 2.81 9.18
C GLY A 77 -19.10 1.28 9.14
N GLY A 78 -18.11 0.56 9.66
CA GLY A 78 -18.05 -0.89 9.62
C GLY A 78 -17.10 -1.48 10.66
N VAL A 79 -17.22 -2.79 10.89
CA VAL A 79 -16.37 -3.54 11.83
C VAL A 79 -15.57 -4.59 11.06
N ALA A 80 -14.30 -4.71 11.45
CA ALA A 80 -13.36 -5.68 10.93
C ALA A 80 -13.18 -6.86 11.90
N PHE A 81 -12.96 -8.04 11.33
CA PHE A 81 -12.86 -9.31 12.04
C PHE A 81 -11.70 -10.14 11.47
N TYR A 82 -11.00 -10.88 12.31
CA TYR A 82 -10.08 -11.93 11.84
C TYR A 82 -10.88 -13.11 11.24
N VAL A 83 -10.35 -13.80 10.23
CA VAL A 83 -11.02 -14.99 9.66
C VAL A 83 -10.98 -16.18 10.62
N LYS A 84 -9.93 -16.29 11.45
CA LYS A 84 -9.79 -17.31 12.51
C LYS A 84 -9.62 -16.63 13.87
N SER A 85 -10.16 -17.20 14.94
CA SER A 85 -9.94 -16.67 16.30
C SER A 85 -8.47 -16.76 16.76
N THR A 86 -7.71 -17.69 16.18
CA THR A 86 -6.25 -17.82 16.33
C THR A 86 -5.45 -16.67 15.70
N LYS A 87 -6.09 -15.82 14.89
CA LYS A 87 -5.48 -14.77 14.06
C LYS A 87 -4.51 -15.28 12.99
N GLU A 88 -4.53 -16.57 12.70
CA GLU A 88 -3.82 -17.16 11.56
C GLU A 88 -4.52 -16.78 10.25
N GLU A 89 -3.75 -16.66 9.18
CA GLU A 89 -4.28 -16.38 7.85
C GLU A 89 -5.00 -17.59 7.22
N ILE A 90 -5.72 -17.31 6.13
CA ILE A 90 -6.26 -18.29 5.19
C ILE A 90 -5.84 -17.93 3.77
N ASN A 91 -5.96 -18.86 2.83
CA ASN A 91 -5.83 -18.59 1.41
C ASN A 91 -7.24 -18.37 0.82
N ILE A 92 -7.54 -17.18 0.28
CA ILE A 92 -8.90 -16.90 -0.23
C ILE A 92 -9.23 -17.71 -1.50
N ALA A 93 -8.22 -18.14 -2.26
CA ALA A 93 -8.39 -18.99 -3.43
C ALA A 93 -8.88 -20.41 -3.08
N ASN A 94 -8.78 -20.86 -1.83
CA ASN A 94 -9.43 -22.09 -1.34
C ASN A 94 -10.96 -22.00 -1.33
N TYR A 95 -11.55 -20.81 -1.37
CA TYR A 95 -12.99 -20.59 -1.10
C TYR A 95 -13.78 -20.16 -2.33
N GLU A 96 -15.09 -20.47 -2.35
CA GLU A 96 -16.02 -20.14 -3.45
C GLU A 96 -17.17 -19.20 -3.05
N SER A 97 -17.52 -19.15 -1.76
CA SER A 97 -18.52 -18.21 -1.25
C SER A 97 -18.39 -17.98 0.26
N ILE A 98 -19.01 -16.91 0.74
CA ILE A 98 -19.13 -16.60 2.17
C ILE A 98 -20.63 -16.46 2.48
N ASP A 99 -21.18 -17.36 3.29
CA ASP A 99 -22.52 -17.13 3.88
C ASP A 99 -22.38 -16.11 5.01
N ILE A 100 -23.27 -15.13 5.06
CA ILE A 100 -23.43 -14.23 6.20
C ILE A 100 -24.87 -14.23 6.70
N GLU A 101 -25.01 -14.02 8.01
CA GLU A 101 -26.28 -13.68 8.65
C GLU A 101 -26.07 -12.49 9.58
N MET A 102 -26.96 -11.50 9.53
CA MET A 102 -26.95 -10.36 10.46
C MET A 102 -28.32 -9.73 10.63
N ASP A 103 -28.58 -9.14 11.79
CA ASP A 103 -29.69 -8.20 11.96
C ASP A 103 -29.22 -6.77 11.68
N TYR A 104 -30.13 -5.92 11.20
CA TYR A 104 -29.87 -4.51 10.94
C TYR A 104 -31.13 -3.67 11.21
N GLU A 105 -30.93 -2.42 11.66
CA GLU A 105 -32.02 -1.49 11.99
C GLU A 105 -31.59 -0.03 11.80
N SER A 106 -32.28 0.71 10.93
CA SER A 106 -32.13 2.17 10.79
C SER A 106 -32.51 2.88 12.11
N ILE A 107 -31.62 3.70 12.67
CA ILE A 107 -31.84 4.30 13.98
C ILE A 107 -32.90 5.43 13.90
N GLU A 108 -33.88 5.43 14.80
CA GLU A 108 -34.97 6.42 14.81
C GLU A 108 -34.43 7.86 14.94
N GLY A 109 -34.94 8.78 14.10
CA GLY A 109 -34.46 10.16 14.05
C GLY A 109 -33.02 10.33 13.53
N LYS A 110 -32.41 9.23 13.05
CA LYS A 110 -31.05 9.14 12.54
C LYS A 110 -30.99 8.49 11.15
N TRP A 111 -32.10 8.45 10.43
CA TRP A 111 -32.16 7.97 9.05
C TRP A 111 -32.86 9.02 8.19
N SER A 112 -32.26 9.38 7.07
CA SER A 112 -32.86 10.33 6.13
C SER A 112 -34.10 9.74 5.46
N ALA A 113 -35.19 10.51 5.39
CA ALA A 113 -36.46 10.07 4.78
C ALA A 113 -36.38 9.82 3.26
N ASP A 114 -35.32 10.33 2.63
CA ASP A 114 -34.92 10.18 1.24
C ASP A 114 -33.83 9.10 1.01
N ALA A 115 -33.36 8.43 2.08
CA ALA A 115 -32.42 7.32 1.96
C ALA A 115 -33.12 6.01 1.56
N MET A 116 -32.43 5.21 0.75
CA MET A 116 -32.85 3.87 0.34
C MET A 116 -32.84 2.90 1.53
N ASN A 117 -33.44 1.71 1.38
CA ASN A 117 -33.17 0.58 2.28
C ASN A 117 -31.65 0.39 2.44
N PRO A 118 -31.11 0.04 3.62
CA PRO A 118 -29.68 -0.18 3.82
C PRO A 118 -29.00 -1.05 2.76
N GLY A 119 -27.74 -0.76 2.50
CA GLY A 119 -26.85 -1.60 1.71
C GLY A 119 -25.54 -1.78 2.45
N PHE A 120 -24.75 -2.77 2.05
CA PHE A 120 -23.54 -3.17 2.73
C PHE A 120 -22.45 -3.53 1.72
N ALA A 121 -21.20 -3.58 2.20
CA ALA A 121 -20.08 -4.13 1.46
C ALA A 121 -19.36 -5.18 2.32
N MET A 122 -19.05 -6.33 1.72
CA MET A 122 -18.04 -7.24 2.24
C MET A 122 -16.69 -6.82 1.69
N ARG A 123 -15.74 -6.59 2.60
CA ARG A 123 -14.35 -6.27 2.27
C ARG A 123 -13.44 -7.33 2.85
N ILE A 124 -12.37 -7.65 2.14
CA ILE A 124 -11.38 -8.65 2.54
C ILE A 124 -10.12 -7.92 3.03
N LEU A 125 -9.45 -8.45 4.06
CA LEU A 125 -8.21 -7.93 4.64
C LEU A 125 -7.02 -8.83 4.25
N PRO A 126 -6.26 -8.49 3.19
CA PRO A 126 -5.00 -9.15 2.87
C PRO A 126 -3.96 -9.04 3.99
N TRP A 127 -3.04 -10.00 4.02
CA TRP A 127 -2.08 -10.22 5.13
C TRP A 127 -1.14 -9.04 5.46
N ASP A 128 -0.79 -8.20 4.47
CA ASP A 128 0.13 -7.07 4.60
C ASP A 128 -0.58 -5.71 4.85
N SER A 129 -1.90 -5.75 5.05
CA SER A 129 -2.74 -4.57 5.31
C SER A 129 -2.47 -3.90 6.67
N THR A 130 -2.66 -2.59 6.71
CA THR A 130 -2.43 -1.73 7.89
C THR A 130 -3.61 -0.84 8.28
N GLY A 131 -4.79 -1.11 7.72
CA GLY A 131 -6.07 -0.60 8.23
C GLY A 131 -6.70 0.57 7.45
N MET A 132 -7.90 0.91 7.91
CA MET A 132 -8.81 1.99 7.51
C MET A 132 -9.09 2.16 5.99
N PHE A 133 -8.11 2.54 5.16
CA PHE A 133 -8.33 2.95 3.76
C PHE A 133 -7.44 2.30 2.69
N GLY A 134 -6.26 1.76 3.03
CA GLY A 134 -5.25 1.37 2.03
C GLY A 134 -5.08 -0.13 1.75
N GLY A 135 -5.64 -1.01 2.58
CA GLY A 135 -5.42 -2.47 2.48
C GLY A 135 -6.65 -3.31 2.10
N TYR A 136 -7.86 -2.83 2.39
CA TYR A 136 -9.08 -3.63 2.20
C TYR A 136 -9.50 -3.73 0.74
N GLU A 137 -9.65 -4.95 0.25
CA GLU A 137 -10.18 -5.24 -1.08
C GLU A 137 -11.69 -5.47 -1.04
N ASP A 138 -12.43 -4.69 -1.82
CA ASP A 138 -13.88 -4.82 -1.96
C ASP A 138 -14.20 -6.10 -2.74
N LEU A 139 -15.00 -6.99 -2.12
CA LEU A 139 -15.44 -8.28 -2.69
C LEU A 139 -16.82 -8.16 -3.34
N GLU A 140 -17.83 -7.74 -2.57
CA GLU A 140 -19.20 -7.60 -3.06
C GLU A 140 -19.95 -6.50 -2.29
N TYR A 141 -20.71 -5.70 -3.03
CA TYR A 141 -21.70 -4.75 -2.49
C TYR A 141 -23.09 -5.35 -2.65
N PHE A 142 -23.87 -5.42 -1.57
CA PHE A 142 -25.18 -6.06 -1.54
C PHE A 142 -26.19 -5.25 -0.73
N ASP A 143 -27.41 -5.16 -1.25
CA ASP A 143 -28.49 -4.33 -0.71
C ASP A 143 -29.51 -5.16 0.09
N SER A 144 -30.30 -4.49 0.93
CA SER A 144 -31.37 -5.10 1.72
C SER A 144 -32.78 -4.71 1.23
N GLU A 145 -33.74 -5.61 1.42
CA GLU A 145 -35.12 -5.49 0.93
C GLU A 145 -36.03 -4.60 1.81
N ALA A 146 -35.57 -4.17 2.99
CA ALA A 146 -36.31 -3.34 3.94
C ALA A 146 -35.38 -2.39 4.70
N SER A 147 -35.93 -1.45 5.48
CA SER A 147 -35.14 -0.54 6.35
C SER A 147 -34.56 -1.22 7.60
N SER A 148 -35.10 -2.38 7.97
CA SER A 148 -34.70 -3.17 9.13
C SER A 148 -35.11 -4.64 8.97
N GLY A 149 -34.38 -5.55 9.61
CA GLY A 149 -34.70 -6.98 9.64
C GLY A 149 -33.48 -7.88 9.82
N THR A 150 -33.63 -9.17 9.51
CA THR A 150 -32.53 -10.12 9.37
C THR A 150 -32.17 -10.30 7.91
N LEU A 151 -30.90 -10.11 7.56
CA LEU A 151 -30.34 -10.47 6.25
C LEU A 151 -29.61 -11.82 6.36
N LYS A 152 -29.86 -12.70 5.39
CA LYS A 152 -29.02 -13.88 5.10
C LYS A 152 -28.58 -13.77 3.64
N TYR A 153 -27.27 -13.83 3.38
CA TYR A 153 -26.72 -13.59 2.05
C TYR A 153 -25.55 -14.54 1.76
N ASN A 154 -25.48 -15.09 0.55
CA ASN A 154 -24.36 -15.92 0.09
C ASN A 154 -23.52 -15.10 -0.89
N ILE A 155 -22.47 -14.48 -0.37
CA ILE A 155 -21.51 -13.68 -1.11
C ILE A 155 -20.71 -14.61 -2.02
N LYS A 156 -20.62 -14.33 -3.32
CA LYS A 156 -19.78 -15.15 -4.21
C LYS A 156 -18.36 -14.64 -4.23
N ILE A 157 -17.40 -15.57 -4.30
CA ILE A 157 -15.98 -15.24 -4.55
C ILE A 157 -15.72 -15.46 -6.05
N PRO A 158 -15.54 -14.40 -6.86
CA PRO A 158 -15.15 -14.53 -8.26
C PRO A 158 -13.87 -15.37 -8.42
N SER A 159 -13.75 -16.12 -9.51
CA SER A 159 -12.59 -17.00 -9.75
C SER A 159 -11.26 -16.24 -9.84
N ASP A 160 -11.33 -15.00 -10.32
CA ASP A 160 -10.26 -14.01 -10.48
C ASP A 160 -10.06 -13.12 -9.24
N PHE A 161 -10.89 -13.26 -8.19
CA PHE A 161 -10.72 -12.46 -6.97
C PHE A 161 -9.42 -12.80 -6.24
N ALA A 162 -8.94 -14.04 -6.33
CA ALA A 162 -7.61 -14.41 -5.83
C ALA A 162 -6.50 -13.64 -6.56
N ASP A 163 -6.59 -13.50 -7.89
CA ASP A 163 -5.64 -12.71 -8.69
C ASP A 163 -5.70 -11.21 -8.33
N LYS A 164 -6.90 -10.70 -7.99
CA LYS A 164 -7.08 -9.34 -7.44
C LYS A 164 -6.37 -9.18 -6.09
N ILE A 165 -6.49 -10.14 -5.16
CA ILE A 165 -5.76 -10.12 -3.89
C ILE A 165 -4.24 -10.25 -4.13
N ILE A 166 -3.80 -11.07 -5.08
CA ILE A 166 -2.37 -11.18 -5.45
C ILE A 166 -1.85 -9.85 -6.02
N ALA A 167 -2.60 -9.13 -6.85
CA ALA A 167 -2.22 -7.78 -7.28
C ALA A 167 -2.21 -6.77 -6.11
N SER A 168 -3.10 -6.93 -5.15
CA SER A 168 -3.23 -6.04 -3.99
C SER A 168 -2.32 -6.36 -2.81
N SER A 169 -1.70 -7.54 -2.72
CA SER A 169 -0.96 -8.02 -1.54
C SER A 169 0.20 -8.99 -1.86
N ASP A 170 0.60 -9.09 -3.13
CA ASP A 170 1.53 -10.07 -3.73
C ASP A 170 1.12 -11.55 -3.61
N TYR A 171 0.17 -11.88 -2.74
CA TYR A 171 -0.26 -13.25 -2.39
C TYR A 171 -1.76 -13.27 -2.06
N ASP A 172 -2.42 -14.41 -2.27
CA ASP A 172 -3.85 -14.65 -2.00
C ASP A 172 -4.18 -14.89 -0.51
N SER A 173 -3.27 -14.51 0.39
CA SER A 173 -3.41 -14.75 1.83
C SER A 173 -4.11 -13.59 2.54
N ILE A 174 -5.12 -13.93 3.35
CA ILE A 174 -5.97 -12.95 4.03
C ILE A 174 -6.03 -13.23 5.53
N LEU A 175 -5.99 -12.15 6.31
CA LEU A 175 -6.00 -12.14 7.78
C LEU A 175 -7.42 -11.96 8.34
N GLY A 176 -8.30 -11.30 7.57
CA GLY A 176 -9.62 -10.89 8.04
C GLY A 176 -10.62 -10.53 6.94
N PHE A 177 -11.77 -10.05 7.38
CA PHE A 177 -12.81 -9.45 6.57
C PHE A 177 -13.43 -8.27 7.33
N ALA A 178 -14.22 -7.44 6.65
CA ALA A 178 -15.00 -6.38 7.27
C ALA A 178 -16.39 -6.29 6.65
N VAL A 179 -17.40 -6.07 7.50
CA VAL A 179 -18.77 -5.77 7.09
C VAL A 179 -18.98 -4.27 7.26
N LYS A 180 -19.16 -3.58 6.14
CA LYS A 180 -19.22 -2.12 6.02
C LYS A 180 -20.63 -1.68 5.61
N PHE A 181 -21.13 -0.57 6.16
CA PHE A 181 -22.33 0.10 5.64
C PHE A 181 -22.03 0.77 4.29
N ASN A 182 -22.89 0.56 3.30
CA ASN A 182 -22.85 1.27 2.03
C ASN A 182 -23.79 2.49 2.09
N ASP A 183 -23.20 3.68 2.27
CA ASP A 183 -23.87 4.99 2.21
C ASP A 183 -23.70 5.69 0.85
N TYR A 184 -22.85 5.15 -0.05
CA TYR A 184 -22.42 5.85 -1.25
C TYR A 184 -23.53 5.97 -2.31
N GLN A 185 -23.98 7.20 -2.58
CA GLN A 185 -25.07 7.54 -3.51
C GLN A 185 -26.47 7.04 -3.13
N ARG A 186 -26.69 6.53 -1.91
CA ARG A 186 -27.96 5.85 -1.51
C ARG A 186 -28.97 6.75 -0.79
N GLY A 187 -28.87 8.08 -0.97
CA GLY A 187 -29.76 9.09 -0.37
C GLY A 187 -29.48 9.41 1.11
N ASN A 188 -28.52 8.73 1.74
CA ASN A 188 -28.07 9.03 3.08
C ASN A 188 -27.38 10.40 3.19
N LYS A 189 -27.43 10.99 4.39
CA LYS A 189 -26.67 12.20 4.76
C LYS A 189 -25.59 11.84 5.77
N ASP A 190 -24.50 12.61 5.81
CA ASP A 190 -23.46 12.47 6.83
C ASP A 190 -24.07 12.51 8.25
N GLY A 191 -23.78 11.48 9.04
CA GLY A 191 -24.37 11.32 10.36
C GLY A 191 -25.72 10.58 10.42
N ASP A 192 -26.25 10.08 9.29
CA ASP A 192 -27.25 9.00 9.28
C ASP A 192 -26.63 7.72 9.90
N GLN A 193 -27.42 6.92 10.64
CA GLN A 193 -26.92 5.80 11.43
C GLN A 193 -27.81 4.55 11.33
N ILE A 194 -27.15 3.40 11.30
CA ILE A 194 -27.76 2.07 11.29
C ILE A 194 -27.08 1.21 12.35
N LYS A 195 -27.88 0.52 13.18
CA LYS A 195 -27.39 -0.53 14.06
C LYS A 195 -27.28 -1.82 13.25
N VAL A 196 -26.18 -2.55 13.41
CA VAL A 196 -25.94 -3.87 12.79
C VAL A 196 -25.56 -4.86 13.89
N GLN A 197 -25.91 -6.14 13.73
CA GLN A 197 -25.52 -7.23 14.62
C GLN A 197 -25.17 -8.48 13.80
N LEU A 198 -23.88 -8.79 13.68
CA LEU A 198 -23.39 -9.93 12.89
C LEU A 198 -23.66 -11.25 13.64
N LYS A 199 -24.46 -12.12 13.01
CA LYS A 199 -25.00 -13.35 13.59
C LYS A 199 -24.28 -14.62 13.15
N ASN A 200 -23.88 -14.73 11.88
CA ASN A 200 -23.06 -15.84 11.38
C ASN A 200 -22.17 -15.39 10.22
N VAL A 201 -21.01 -16.02 10.08
CA VAL A 201 -20.15 -15.95 8.89
C VAL A 201 -19.55 -17.33 8.66
N LYS A 202 -19.68 -17.84 7.43
CA LYS A 202 -19.20 -19.15 7.01
C LYS A 202 -18.50 -19.07 5.66
N PHE A 203 -17.20 -19.35 5.64
CA PHE A 203 -16.40 -19.45 4.43
C PHE A 203 -16.56 -20.87 3.86
N ASN A 204 -17.13 -20.96 2.66
CA ASN A 204 -17.40 -22.22 1.96
C ASN A 204 -16.21 -22.60 1.06
N PRO A 205 -15.49 -23.69 1.36
CA PRO A 205 -14.32 -24.10 0.59
C PRO A 205 -14.78 -24.70 -0.75
N LYS A 206 -13.96 -24.53 -1.79
CA LYS A 206 -14.09 -25.26 -3.05
C LYS A 206 -13.94 -26.76 -2.77
N LYS A 207 -14.62 -27.61 -3.56
CA LYS A 207 -14.43 -29.05 -3.46
C LYS A 207 -12.94 -29.39 -3.70
N GLY A 208 -12.32 -30.11 -2.76
CA GLY A 208 -10.91 -30.49 -2.86
C GLY A 208 -9.93 -29.33 -2.68
N ALA A 209 -10.35 -28.24 -2.02
CA ALA A 209 -9.45 -27.17 -1.58
C ALA A 209 -8.28 -27.71 -0.74
N ALA A 210 -7.19 -26.93 -0.64
CA ALA A 210 -6.10 -27.27 0.25
C ALA A 210 -6.43 -26.89 1.70
N GLU A 211 -5.69 -27.48 2.65
CA GLU A 211 -5.65 -26.98 4.02
C GLU A 211 -5.09 -25.54 4.05
N ASP A 212 -5.77 -24.63 4.74
CA ASP A 212 -5.27 -23.27 4.94
C ASP A 212 -4.00 -23.25 5.78
N LYS A 213 -2.93 -22.73 5.18
CA LYS A 213 -1.64 -22.52 5.84
C LYS A 213 -1.41 -21.03 6.02
N ALA A 214 -0.81 -20.67 7.15
CA ALA A 214 -0.29 -19.32 7.34
C ALA A 214 0.73 -19.01 6.24
N PHE A 215 0.72 -17.79 5.73
CA PHE A 215 1.59 -17.38 4.65
C PHE A 215 3.04 -17.19 5.11
N ASP A 216 3.98 -17.58 4.24
CA ASP A 216 5.42 -17.49 4.41
C ASP A 216 6.03 -16.89 3.13
N ASP A 217 6.58 -15.68 3.22
CA ASP A 217 7.36 -15.02 2.16
C ASP A 217 8.81 -15.53 2.09
N GLY A 218 9.18 -16.48 2.95
CA GLY A 218 10.54 -17.02 3.11
C GLY A 218 11.45 -16.14 3.97
N LEU A 219 10.94 -15.05 4.56
CA LEU A 219 11.72 -14.12 5.37
C LEU A 219 11.60 -14.46 6.86
N ASN A 220 12.73 -14.75 7.50
CA ASN A 220 12.80 -14.76 8.97
C ASN A 220 12.95 -13.34 9.53
N ASP A 221 12.69 -13.17 10.83
CA ASP A 221 12.69 -11.85 11.49
C ASP A 221 13.98 -11.03 11.30
N SER A 222 15.15 -11.67 11.13
CA SER A 222 16.41 -10.95 10.90
C SER A 222 16.55 -10.35 9.49
N GLN A 223 15.67 -10.75 8.56
CA GLN A 223 15.55 -10.19 7.21
C GLN A 223 14.50 -9.08 7.10
N ARG A 224 13.72 -8.84 8.17
CA ARG A 224 12.67 -7.80 8.19
C ARG A 224 13.21 -6.50 8.76
N GLY A 225 12.85 -5.38 8.15
CA GLY A 225 13.09 -4.04 8.70
C GLY A 225 12.12 -3.69 9.82
N THR A 226 12.36 -2.55 10.47
CA THR A 226 11.55 -2.01 11.58
C THR A 226 10.90 -0.71 11.14
N VAL A 227 9.64 -0.47 11.53
CA VAL A 227 8.99 0.83 11.34
C VAL A 227 8.89 1.55 12.68
N LEU A 228 9.23 2.84 12.68
CA LEU A 228 9.14 3.74 13.81
C LEU A 228 8.15 4.89 13.52
N GLU A 229 7.37 5.24 14.53
CA GLU A 229 6.61 6.49 14.58
C GLU A 229 7.56 7.64 14.97
N ILE A 230 7.55 8.76 14.24
CA ILE A 230 8.30 9.97 14.65
C ILE A 230 7.41 11.21 14.67
N ASN A 231 7.78 12.16 15.53
CA ASN A 231 7.13 13.46 15.66
C ASN A 231 8.20 14.56 15.67
N TYR A 232 8.50 15.14 14.50
CA TYR A 232 9.58 16.12 14.31
C TYR A 232 9.07 17.57 14.43
N PRO A 233 9.90 18.52 14.88
CA PRO A 233 9.52 19.94 14.92
C PRO A 233 9.54 20.54 13.50
N THR A 234 8.50 21.31 13.17
CA THR A 234 8.37 22.09 11.93
C THR A 234 7.66 23.42 12.25
N ARG A 235 7.48 24.28 11.25
CA ARG A 235 6.70 25.53 11.31
C ARG A 235 5.74 25.61 10.13
N ASP A 236 4.84 26.60 10.17
CA ASP A 236 3.93 26.85 9.06
C ASP A 236 4.69 27.62 7.96
N TYR A 237 4.87 27.01 6.78
CA TYR A 237 5.57 27.66 5.66
C TYR A 237 4.61 28.41 4.71
N THR A 238 3.31 28.48 5.04
CA THR A 238 2.34 29.36 4.36
C THR A 238 2.29 30.76 4.95
N VAL A 239 3.02 30.99 6.06
CA VAL A 239 3.11 32.26 6.80
C VAL A 239 4.52 32.84 6.67
N ASP A 240 4.64 34.17 6.56
CA ASP A 240 5.93 34.87 6.52
C ASP A 240 6.81 34.50 7.72
N GLU A 241 8.08 34.17 7.46
CA GLU A 241 9.06 33.77 8.50
C GLU A 241 9.24 34.83 9.60
N SER A 242 9.11 36.12 9.25
CA SER A 242 9.20 37.24 10.19
C SER A 242 8.01 37.37 11.15
N ALA A 243 6.91 36.64 10.90
CA ALA A 243 5.73 36.57 11.76
C ALA A 243 5.73 35.33 12.67
N LEU A 244 6.77 34.48 12.62
CA LEU A 244 6.86 33.22 13.36
C LEU A 244 8.01 33.23 14.36
N THR A 245 7.80 32.58 15.50
CA THR A 245 8.83 32.33 16.53
C THR A 245 9.04 30.84 16.74
N ASP A 246 10.08 30.45 17.48
CA ASP A 246 10.25 29.04 17.91
C ASP A 246 9.10 28.54 18.81
N ALA A 247 8.30 29.43 19.40
CA ALA A 247 7.08 29.05 20.13
C ALA A 247 5.89 28.70 19.21
N ASP A 248 5.95 29.11 17.92
CA ASP A 248 4.94 28.78 16.92
C ASP A 248 5.19 27.44 16.22
N ARG A 249 6.40 26.88 16.38
CA ARG A 249 6.74 25.53 15.91
C ARG A 249 5.78 24.49 16.48
N TYR A 250 5.41 23.53 15.65
CA TYR A 250 4.56 22.40 16.02
C TYR A 250 5.26 21.08 15.70
N LYS A 251 4.73 19.98 16.26
CA LYS A 251 5.20 18.64 15.91
C LYS A 251 4.36 18.07 14.80
N LYS A 252 5.02 17.45 13.83
CA LYS A 252 4.41 16.80 12.68
C LYS A 252 4.80 15.33 12.65
N HIS A 253 3.83 14.48 12.33
CA HIS A 253 3.97 13.04 12.32
C HIS A 253 4.61 12.57 10.99
N ALA A 254 5.38 11.49 11.07
CA ALA A 254 5.88 10.74 9.92
C ALA A 254 6.24 9.31 10.34
N TRP A 255 6.23 8.39 9.37
CA TRP A 255 6.67 7.00 9.56
C TRP A 255 8.09 6.82 9.00
N VAL A 256 8.96 6.15 9.76
CA VAL A 256 10.33 5.83 9.32
C VAL A 256 10.51 4.32 9.23
N TYR A 257 10.78 3.80 8.04
CA TYR A 257 11.28 2.44 7.85
C TYR A 257 12.80 2.40 7.97
N LEU A 258 13.30 1.49 8.80
CA LEU A 258 14.70 1.16 9.00
C LEU A 258 14.98 -0.24 8.44
N PRO A 259 15.99 -0.41 7.57
CA PRO A 259 16.22 -1.68 6.88
C PRO A 259 16.73 -2.77 7.84
N ALA A 260 16.50 -4.03 7.46
CA ALA A 260 16.91 -5.19 8.25
C ALA A 260 18.39 -5.15 8.67
N GLY A 261 18.64 -5.22 9.99
CA GLY A 261 19.98 -5.10 10.57
C GLY A 261 20.49 -3.65 10.78
N TYR A 262 19.62 -2.64 10.71
CA TYR A 262 19.95 -1.26 11.12
C TYR A 262 20.33 -1.20 12.60
N ASP A 263 21.42 -0.49 12.90
CA ASP A 263 21.94 -0.30 14.26
C ASP A 263 22.25 1.18 14.53
N ALA A 264 21.47 1.79 15.42
CA ALA A 264 21.60 3.20 15.77
C ALA A 264 22.96 3.57 16.42
N SER A 265 23.71 2.58 16.95
CA SER A 265 25.04 2.77 17.53
C SER A 265 26.17 2.77 16.49
N LYS A 266 26.01 2.05 15.37
CA LYS A 266 27.03 1.92 14.32
C LYS A 266 27.00 3.13 13.37
N LYS A 267 27.52 4.28 13.80
CA LYS A 267 27.46 5.55 13.05
C LYS A 267 28.16 5.56 11.70
N ASP A 268 29.09 4.62 11.46
CA ASP A 268 29.72 4.41 10.15
C ASP A 268 28.81 3.63 9.18
N GLN A 269 27.85 2.85 9.68
CA GLN A 269 26.87 2.12 8.88
C GLN A 269 25.73 3.06 8.48
N LYS A 270 25.94 3.77 7.36
CA LYS A 270 25.05 4.79 6.80
C LYS A 270 24.27 4.29 5.59
N TYR A 271 23.02 4.74 5.46
CA TYR A 271 22.05 4.32 4.44
C TYR A 271 21.61 5.49 3.55
N PRO A 272 21.26 5.26 2.27
CA PRO A 272 20.49 6.23 1.49
C PRO A 272 19.13 6.54 2.12
N LEU A 273 18.49 7.63 1.68
CA LEU A 273 17.21 8.11 2.20
C LEU A 273 16.18 8.29 1.08
N ILE A 274 15.04 7.61 1.19
CA ILE A 274 13.84 7.91 0.38
C ILE A 274 12.86 8.74 1.21
N ILE A 275 12.39 9.87 0.68
CA ILE A 275 11.24 10.61 1.21
C ILE A 275 10.03 10.29 0.33
N LEU A 276 8.92 9.88 0.93
CA LEU A 276 7.73 9.38 0.25
C LEU A 276 6.50 10.22 0.61
N LEU A 277 5.82 10.78 -0.40
CA LEU A 277 4.72 11.75 -0.26
C LEU A 277 3.37 11.19 -0.76
N HIS A 278 2.29 11.69 -0.18
CA HIS A 278 0.90 11.30 -0.47
C HIS A 278 0.19 12.27 -1.45
N GLY A 279 -1.03 11.92 -1.88
CA GLY A 279 -1.87 12.73 -2.76
C GLY A 279 -2.71 13.80 -2.04
N GLY A 280 -3.65 14.41 -2.77
CA GLY A 280 -4.61 15.37 -2.21
C GLY A 280 -5.54 14.72 -1.18
N GLY A 281 -5.87 15.43 -0.10
CA GLY A 281 -6.73 14.91 0.98
C GLY A 281 -6.15 13.76 1.85
N GLN A 282 -4.88 13.42 1.68
CA GLN A 282 -4.22 12.27 2.34
C GLN A 282 -3.20 12.70 3.41
N ASN A 283 -2.54 11.75 4.07
CA ASN A 283 -1.47 12.04 5.04
C ASN A 283 -0.37 10.96 5.05
N GLU A 284 0.59 11.05 5.97
CA GLU A 284 1.70 10.09 6.10
C GLU A 284 1.26 8.63 6.27
N ASN A 285 0.07 8.38 6.83
CA ASN A 285 -0.47 7.03 7.03
C ASN A 285 -1.01 6.41 5.73
N THR A 286 -1.29 7.21 4.69
CA THR A 286 -2.03 6.75 3.51
C THR A 286 -1.23 5.76 2.66
N TRP A 287 0.10 5.78 2.71
CA TRP A 287 0.95 4.74 2.11
C TRP A 287 0.89 3.38 2.84
N GLY A 288 0.19 3.29 3.98
CA GLY A 288 0.04 2.07 4.76
C GLY A 288 1.29 1.67 5.54
N LEU A 289 2.31 2.52 5.67
CA LEU A 289 3.46 2.24 6.53
C LEU A 289 3.04 2.40 7.99
N SER A 290 3.32 1.43 8.87
CA SER A 290 3.11 1.58 10.32
C SER A 290 3.95 0.62 11.14
N ASN A 291 3.98 0.83 12.45
CA ASN A 291 4.55 -0.12 13.43
C ASN A 291 3.54 -1.20 13.90
N LYS A 292 2.39 -1.33 13.22
CA LYS A 292 1.29 -2.26 13.55
C LYS A 292 1.21 -3.41 12.55
N GLY A 293 0.66 -4.56 12.99
CA GLY A 293 0.53 -5.76 12.17
C GLY A 293 1.90 -6.22 11.64
N ARG A 294 1.98 -6.53 10.33
CA ARG A 294 3.25 -6.77 9.63
C ARG A 294 3.89 -5.50 9.05
N GLY A 295 3.32 -4.32 9.30
CA GLY A 295 3.90 -3.00 9.01
C GLY A 295 3.63 -2.40 7.64
N GLY A 296 2.83 -3.06 6.80
CA GLY A 296 2.29 -2.52 5.55
C GLY A 296 2.85 -3.16 4.28
N LYS A 297 2.05 -3.15 3.21
CA LYS A 297 2.44 -3.61 1.87
C LYS A 297 3.78 -3.07 1.39
N ILE A 298 4.01 -1.76 1.50
CA ILE A 298 5.30 -1.18 1.09
C ILE A 298 6.48 -1.62 1.97
N LYS A 299 6.23 -1.99 3.23
CA LYS A 299 7.25 -2.64 4.06
C LYS A 299 7.52 -4.07 3.58
N GLY A 300 6.49 -4.82 3.19
CA GLY A 300 6.65 -6.12 2.52
C GLY A 300 7.53 -6.04 1.28
N TYR A 301 7.30 -5.05 0.41
CA TYR A 301 8.17 -4.78 -0.74
C TYR A 301 9.62 -4.47 -0.35
N MET A 302 9.83 -3.57 0.61
CA MET A 302 11.18 -3.20 1.08
C MET A 302 11.91 -4.39 1.72
N ASP A 303 11.23 -5.15 2.60
CA ASP A 303 11.78 -6.35 3.24
C ASP A 303 12.20 -7.39 2.19
N ARG A 304 11.29 -7.77 1.26
CA ARG A 304 11.54 -8.78 0.22
C ARG A 304 12.69 -8.36 -0.72
N ALA A 305 12.64 -7.15 -1.27
CA ALA A 305 13.66 -6.67 -2.20
C ALA A 305 15.05 -6.54 -1.55
N MET A 306 15.13 -6.12 -0.27
CA MET A 306 16.40 -6.04 0.47
C MET A 306 16.90 -7.40 0.97
N ALA A 307 16.02 -8.40 1.14
CA ALA A 307 16.38 -9.77 1.51
C ALA A 307 16.94 -10.55 0.32
N ASN A 308 16.37 -10.35 -0.87
CA ASN A 308 16.85 -10.95 -2.14
C ASN A 308 18.12 -10.28 -2.68
N GLY A 309 18.32 -8.99 -2.39
CA GLY A 309 19.38 -8.16 -2.98
C GLY A 309 18.95 -7.40 -4.25
N ASP A 310 17.65 -7.37 -4.56
CA ASP A 310 17.08 -6.62 -5.68
C ASP A 310 17.18 -5.10 -5.46
N ALA A 311 17.13 -4.65 -4.19
CA ALA A 311 17.24 -3.26 -3.76
C ALA A 311 18.45 -3.02 -2.81
N GLU A 312 19.05 -1.82 -2.86
CA GLU A 312 19.99 -1.40 -1.79
C GLU A 312 19.22 -1.23 -0.47
N LYS A 313 19.87 -1.48 0.67
CA LYS A 313 19.30 -1.12 1.98
C LYS A 313 19.29 0.40 2.13
N PHE A 314 18.09 0.98 2.21
CA PHE A 314 17.86 2.40 2.46
C PHE A 314 16.95 2.61 3.68
N VAL A 315 16.99 3.82 4.25
CA VAL A 315 15.96 4.33 5.17
C VAL A 315 14.87 4.99 4.33
N LEU A 316 13.60 4.79 4.69
CA LEU A 316 12.48 5.48 4.04
C LEU A 316 11.67 6.26 5.06
N VAL A 317 11.23 7.46 4.68
CA VAL A 317 10.38 8.33 5.50
C VAL A 317 9.11 8.66 4.72
N ALA A 318 7.98 8.09 5.14
CA ALA A 318 6.67 8.50 4.66
C ALA A 318 6.21 9.71 5.48
N ALA A 319 6.01 10.85 4.82
CA ALA A 319 5.76 12.14 5.46
C ALA A 319 4.58 12.87 4.82
N THR A 320 3.91 13.73 5.60
CA THR A 320 2.90 14.61 5.02
C THR A 320 3.53 15.74 4.21
N GLY A 321 3.14 15.83 2.95
CA GLY A 321 3.64 16.82 1.98
C GLY A 321 3.05 18.23 2.13
N VAL A 322 2.41 18.57 3.25
CA VAL A 322 1.69 19.84 3.43
C VAL A 322 2.28 20.62 4.60
N ALA A 323 3.00 21.70 4.33
CA ALA A 323 3.70 22.51 5.34
C ALA A 323 2.83 23.66 5.90
N SER A 324 1.64 23.28 6.38
CA SER A 324 0.63 24.16 6.99
C SER A 324 0.22 23.61 8.35
N LYS A 325 0.10 24.47 9.35
CA LYS A 325 -0.28 24.11 10.73
C LYS A 325 -1.76 23.73 10.85
N ASN A 326 -2.55 24.03 9.81
CA ASN A 326 -3.94 23.63 9.69
C ASN A 326 -4.11 22.21 9.09
N TRP A 327 -3.01 21.59 8.63
CA TRP A 327 -3.02 20.21 8.17
C TRP A 327 -2.79 19.21 9.32
N GLY A 328 -3.53 18.11 9.28
CA GLY A 328 -3.53 17.08 10.31
C GLY A 328 -4.74 16.16 10.14
N PRO A 329 -5.04 15.26 11.11
CA PRO A 329 -6.09 14.25 10.97
C PRO A 329 -7.53 14.80 10.84
N ASN A 330 -7.74 16.10 10.98
CA ASN A 330 -9.03 16.79 10.78
C ASN A 330 -8.90 18.06 9.89
N GLY A 331 -7.82 18.18 9.11
CA GLY A 331 -7.59 19.32 8.22
C GLY A 331 -8.46 19.25 6.96
N ALA A 332 -8.85 20.40 6.40
CA ALA A 332 -9.53 20.44 5.11
C ALA A 332 -8.55 20.04 4.00
N GLY A 333 -8.84 18.94 3.29
CA GLY A 333 -7.91 18.22 2.40
C GLY A 333 -7.43 18.93 1.12
N ASN A 334 -7.53 20.26 1.04
CA ASN A 334 -7.27 21.07 -0.16
C ASN A 334 -6.42 22.33 0.12
N ASP A 335 -5.48 22.26 1.08
CA ASP A 335 -4.51 23.33 1.35
C ASP A 335 -3.37 23.32 0.32
N ILE A 336 -3.69 23.78 -0.89
CA ILE A 336 -2.77 23.89 -2.04
C ILE A 336 -1.54 24.75 -1.70
N ASN A 337 -1.72 25.80 -0.87
CA ASN A 337 -0.60 26.63 -0.42
C ASN A 337 0.38 25.82 0.43
N GLY A 338 -0.13 25.01 1.36
CA GLY A 338 0.68 24.10 2.18
C GLY A 338 1.43 23.05 1.36
N PHE A 339 0.84 22.53 0.27
CA PHE A 339 1.53 21.64 -0.68
C PHE A 339 2.70 22.35 -1.38
N HIS A 340 2.52 23.58 -1.89
CA HIS A 340 3.61 24.33 -2.53
C HIS A 340 4.69 24.78 -1.53
N ALA A 341 4.30 25.11 -0.30
CA ALA A 341 5.19 25.54 0.78
C ALA A 341 6.14 24.44 1.30
N PHE A 342 5.87 23.16 1.00
CA PHE A 342 6.62 22.01 1.52
C PHE A 342 8.12 22.03 1.21
N LYS A 343 8.58 22.77 0.19
CA LYS A 343 10.00 23.05 -0.05
C LYS A 343 10.72 23.55 1.21
N GLY A 344 10.08 24.46 1.94
CA GLY A 344 10.65 25.08 3.14
C GLY A 344 10.83 24.07 4.27
N GLU A 345 9.81 23.26 4.55
CA GLU A 345 9.87 22.19 5.53
C GLU A 345 10.88 21.10 5.14
N LEU A 346 10.84 20.64 3.88
CA LEU A 346 11.73 19.63 3.33
C LEU A 346 13.21 20.01 3.52
N ARG A 347 13.57 21.25 3.13
CA ARG A 347 14.95 21.76 3.19
C ARG A 347 15.44 22.06 4.60
N ASN A 348 14.60 22.67 5.45
CA ASN A 348 15.06 23.30 6.69
C ASN A 348 14.69 22.53 7.97
N ASP A 349 13.63 21.72 7.96
CA ASP A 349 13.18 20.96 9.13
C ASP A 349 13.30 19.44 8.92
N LEU A 350 12.63 18.87 7.91
CA LEU A 350 12.52 17.42 7.72
C LEU A 350 13.85 16.74 7.36
N LEU A 351 14.51 17.15 6.26
CA LEU A 351 15.77 16.52 5.84
C LEU A 351 16.89 16.70 6.90
N PRO A 352 17.08 17.88 7.53
CA PRO A 352 18.00 18.05 8.64
C PRO A 352 17.66 17.18 9.87
N TYR A 353 16.38 17.10 10.26
CA TYR A 353 15.96 16.25 11.38
C TYR A 353 16.27 14.77 11.13
N ILE A 354 15.97 14.26 9.93
CA ILE A 354 16.23 12.86 9.58
C ILE A 354 17.74 12.56 9.56
N LYS A 355 18.57 13.45 8.99
CA LYS A 355 20.04 13.31 9.03
C LYS A 355 20.62 13.39 10.45
N ALA A 356 20.04 14.18 11.34
CA ALA A 356 20.51 14.33 12.72
C ALA A 356 20.16 13.12 13.62
N ASN A 357 19.03 12.44 13.36
CA ASN A 357 18.53 11.35 14.21
C ASN A 357 18.84 9.95 13.67
N PHE A 358 19.02 9.78 12.36
CA PHE A 358 19.25 8.49 11.71
C PHE A 358 20.62 8.42 11.01
N ASN A 359 21.13 7.20 10.78
CA ASN A 359 22.42 6.99 10.13
C ASN A 359 22.30 7.18 8.61
N ILE A 360 22.19 8.41 8.13
CA ILE A 360 21.98 8.73 6.71
C ILE A 360 23.33 9.01 6.02
N LYS A 361 23.46 8.59 4.75
CA LYS A 361 24.58 8.93 3.87
C LYS A 361 24.51 10.42 3.48
N GLU A 362 25.66 11.06 3.31
CA GLU A 362 25.71 12.47 2.89
C GLU A 362 25.69 12.64 1.36
N GLY A 363 25.47 13.88 0.91
CA GLY A 363 25.34 14.22 -0.50
C GLY A 363 23.96 13.93 -1.09
N ARG A 364 23.60 14.70 -2.12
CA ARG A 364 22.32 14.62 -2.85
C ARG A 364 22.07 13.27 -3.51
N ASP A 365 23.14 12.58 -3.88
CA ASP A 365 23.07 11.36 -4.70
C ASP A 365 22.55 10.15 -3.90
N ASN A 366 22.60 10.26 -2.57
CA ASN A 366 22.04 9.31 -1.62
C ASN A 366 20.64 9.70 -1.11
N VAL A 367 19.97 10.69 -1.74
CA VAL A 367 18.62 11.13 -1.40
C VAL A 367 17.68 10.92 -2.59
N ALA A 368 16.47 10.46 -2.29
CA ALA A 368 15.37 10.30 -3.24
C ALA A 368 14.10 10.99 -2.75
N LEU A 369 13.29 11.49 -3.69
CA LEU A 369 11.93 11.97 -3.43
C LEU A 369 10.95 11.24 -4.34
N ALA A 370 9.91 10.66 -3.76
CA ALA A 370 8.86 9.96 -4.49
C ALA A 370 7.47 10.37 -3.99
N GLY A 371 6.44 10.28 -4.83
CA GLY A 371 5.09 10.50 -4.37
C GLY A 371 3.99 10.16 -5.37
N LEU A 372 2.78 9.99 -4.84
CA LEU A 372 1.57 9.72 -5.62
C LEU A 372 0.74 11.00 -5.83
N SER A 373 0.02 11.12 -6.96
CA SER A 373 -0.90 12.24 -7.25
C SER A 373 -0.24 13.61 -7.02
N MET A 374 -0.77 14.45 -6.12
CA MET A 374 -0.15 15.73 -5.72
C MET A 374 1.27 15.58 -5.18
N GLY A 375 1.60 14.54 -4.40
CA GLY A 375 2.98 14.27 -3.97
C GLY A 375 3.91 13.87 -5.12
N GLY A 376 3.35 13.25 -6.17
CA GLY A 376 4.04 13.08 -7.45
C GLY A 376 4.29 14.43 -8.11
N GLY A 377 3.30 15.33 -8.11
CA GLY A 377 3.44 16.72 -8.52
C GLY A 377 4.57 17.46 -7.80
N GLN A 378 4.67 17.32 -6.47
CA GLN A 378 5.74 17.88 -5.65
C GLN A 378 7.11 17.28 -5.97
N THR A 379 7.18 16.03 -6.41
CA THR A 379 8.43 15.41 -6.86
C THR A 379 9.03 16.19 -8.04
N PHE A 380 8.18 16.66 -8.97
CA PHE A 380 8.60 17.55 -10.06
C PHE A 380 8.76 19.00 -9.61
N SER A 381 7.74 19.62 -9.00
CA SER A 381 7.70 21.06 -8.74
C SER A 381 8.48 21.54 -7.50
N ILE A 382 8.84 20.63 -6.59
CA ILE A 382 9.70 20.93 -5.43
C ILE A 382 11.01 20.16 -5.54
N GLY A 383 10.96 18.84 -5.79
CA GLY A 383 12.15 17.99 -5.91
C GLY A 383 13.07 18.43 -7.05
N ILE A 384 12.64 18.18 -8.28
CA ILE A 384 13.45 18.47 -9.48
C ILE A 384 13.60 19.98 -9.72
N LYS A 385 12.51 20.74 -9.62
CA LYS A 385 12.50 22.18 -9.93
C LYS A 385 13.25 23.04 -8.90
N GLU A 386 13.31 22.64 -7.62
CA GLU A 386 13.67 23.56 -6.53
C GLU A 386 14.55 22.97 -5.40
N CYS A 387 14.88 21.67 -5.46
CA CYS A 387 15.73 20.96 -4.51
C CYS A 387 16.73 20.00 -5.19
N LEU A 388 17.08 20.23 -6.46
CA LEU A 388 17.99 19.37 -7.23
C LEU A 388 19.43 19.38 -6.67
N ASP A 389 19.79 20.39 -5.87
CA ASP A 389 21.00 20.46 -5.05
C ASP A 389 21.01 19.51 -3.85
N LEU A 390 19.83 19.05 -3.40
CA LEU A 390 19.65 18.17 -2.24
C LEU A 390 19.27 16.73 -2.62
N ILE A 391 18.76 16.50 -3.82
CA ILE A 391 18.13 15.23 -4.26
C ILE A 391 18.53 14.94 -5.72
N SER A 392 18.77 13.67 -6.07
CA SER A 392 19.07 13.26 -7.45
C SER A 392 18.23 12.10 -8.00
N ASN A 393 17.45 11.43 -7.15
CA ASN A 393 16.61 10.29 -7.52
C ASN A 393 15.14 10.65 -7.30
N PHE A 394 14.27 10.37 -8.28
CA PHE A 394 12.89 10.87 -8.28
C PHE A 394 11.89 9.83 -8.78
N ALA A 395 10.66 9.84 -8.25
CA ALA A 395 9.55 9.04 -8.79
C ALA A 395 8.17 9.70 -8.68
N GLY A 396 7.43 9.73 -9.80
CA GLY A 396 6.06 10.24 -9.85
C GLY A 396 5.05 9.14 -10.18
N PHE A 397 4.10 8.88 -9.28
CA PHE A 397 3.05 7.88 -9.47
C PHE A 397 1.69 8.57 -9.69
N SER A 398 1.10 8.46 -10.89
CA SER A 398 -0.04 9.28 -11.34
C SER A 398 0.14 10.77 -11.01
N ALA A 399 1.33 11.32 -11.27
CA ALA A 399 1.71 12.65 -10.79
C ALA A 399 0.80 13.77 -11.33
N TYR A 400 0.20 14.55 -10.43
CA TYR A 400 -0.58 15.73 -10.78
C TYR A 400 0.36 16.91 -11.04
N MET A 401 0.55 17.29 -12.30
CA MET A 401 1.60 18.23 -12.69
C MET A 401 1.28 19.67 -12.25
N PHE A 402 2.04 20.17 -11.26
CA PHE A 402 1.98 21.55 -10.78
C PHE A 402 2.85 22.54 -11.59
N VAL A 403 3.54 22.07 -12.63
CA VAL A 403 4.44 22.84 -13.49
C VAL A 403 4.41 22.21 -14.89
N GLU A 404 4.45 23.04 -15.94
CA GLU A 404 4.46 22.55 -17.32
C GLU A 404 5.81 21.90 -17.69
N ASP A 405 5.79 20.95 -18.62
CA ASP A 405 6.94 20.10 -18.97
C ASP A 405 8.21 20.90 -19.35
N LYS A 406 8.04 21.95 -20.15
CA LYS A 406 9.10 22.85 -20.62
C LYS A 406 9.40 23.97 -19.62
N GLU A 407 8.45 24.32 -18.75
CA GLU A 407 8.69 25.26 -17.64
C GLU A 407 9.59 24.62 -16.59
N LEU A 408 9.40 23.33 -16.29
CA LEU A 408 10.27 22.56 -15.41
C LEU A 408 11.72 22.56 -15.91
N ILE A 409 11.94 22.14 -17.16
CA ILE A 409 13.29 22.10 -17.76
C ILE A 409 13.92 23.49 -17.76
N SER A 410 13.22 24.50 -18.30
CA SER A 410 13.77 25.86 -18.38
C SER A 410 14.03 26.51 -17.02
N SER A 411 13.23 26.19 -15.99
CA SER A 411 13.50 26.61 -14.60
C SER A 411 14.79 25.99 -14.05
N VAL A 412 15.03 24.70 -14.33
CA VAL A 412 16.21 23.98 -13.82
C VAL A 412 17.48 24.39 -14.55
N GLU A 413 17.43 24.59 -15.88
CA GLU A 413 18.60 25.08 -16.64
C GLU A 413 18.89 26.57 -16.37
N ALA A 414 17.90 27.35 -15.92
CA ALA A 414 18.10 28.75 -15.52
C ALA A 414 18.67 28.93 -14.10
N ASN A 415 18.66 27.89 -13.25
CA ASN A 415 19.23 28.00 -11.90
C ASN A 415 20.75 27.72 -11.91
N PRO A 416 21.62 28.71 -11.62
CA PRO A 416 23.07 28.50 -11.57
C PRO A 416 23.50 27.50 -10.49
N GLU A 417 22.78 27.37 -9.38
CA GLU A 417 23.08 26.40 -8.31
C GLU A 417 22.93 24.94 -8.79
N PHE A 418 22.15 24.72 -9.86
CA PHE A 418 21.93 23.40 -10.43
C PHE A 418 22.85 23.10 -11.62
N THR A 419 23.80 23.97 -11.96
CA THR A 419 24.70 23.79 -13.11
C THR A 419 25.42 22.44 -13.05
N GLY A 420 25.20 21.58 -14.04
CA GLY A 420 25.86 20.26 -14.13
C GLY A 420 25.36 19.18 -13.18
N LEU A 421 24.33 19.42 -12.36
CA LEU A 421 23.75 18.39 -11.49
C LEU A 421 22.87 17.40 -12.29
N PRO A 422 23.20 16.09 -12.31
CA PRO A 422 22.41 15.08 -13.01
C PRO A 422 21.21 14.61 -12.18
N ILE A 423 20.21 14.07 -12.86
CA ILE A 423 19.14 13.26 -12.27
C ILE A 423 19.54 11.80 -12.51
N HIS A 424 20.01 11.09 -11.49
CA HIS A 424 20.51 9.72 -11.65
C HIS A 424 19.38 8.76 -12.03
N ASN A 425 18.24 8.85 -11.36
CA ASN A 425 17.08 8.00 -11.59
C ASN A 425 15.79 8.84 -11.62
N LEU A 426 14.97 8.67 -12.65
CA LEU A 426 13.60 9.19 -12.71
C LEU A 426 12.64 8.08 -13.15
N TYR A 427 11.71 7.72 -12.27
CA TYR A 427 10.64 6.77 -12.54
C TYR A 427 9.29 7.48 -12.72
N MET A 428 8.49 7.02 -13.68
CA MET A 428 7.14 7.53 -13.95
C MET A 428 6.16 6.38 -14.17
N ILE A 429 4.96 6.49 -13.58
CA ILE A 429 3.84 5.56 -13.84
C ILE A 429 2.51 6.31 -13.87
N CYS A 430 1.57 5.84 -14.68
CA CYS A 430 0.16 6.25 -14.66
C CYS A 430 -0.72 5.09 -15.15
N GLY A 431 -2.00 5.08 -14.77
CA GLY A 431 -3.01 4.20 -15.33
C GLY A 431 -3.60 4.77 -16.63
N ASP A 432 -3.88 3.91 -17.62
CA ASP A 432 -4.44 4.36 -18.91
C ASP A 432 -5.91 4.82 -18.84
N HIS A 433 -6.59 4.54 -17.72
CA HIS A 433 -7.92 5.05 -17.38
C HIS A 433 -7.87 6.07 -16.20
N ASP A 434 -6.71 6.65 -15.92
CA ASP A 434 -6.54 7.73 -14.93
C ASP A 434 -7.14 9.05 -15.45
N HIS A 435 -8.46 9.20 -15.28
CA HIS A 435 -9.25 10.36 -15.71
C HIS A 435 -8.88 11.69 -15.02
N ILE A 436 -7.88 11.71 -14.12
CA ILE A 436 -7.44 12.92 -13.41
C ILE A 436 -6.15 13.47 -14.02
N VAL A 437 -5.18 12.61 -14.38
CA VAL A 437 -3.87 13.07 -14.90
C VAL A 437 -3.46 12.51 -16.26
N TRP A 438 -4.18 11.53 -16.82
CA TRP A 438 -3.75 10.84 -18.06
C TRP A 438 -3.46 11.78 -19.23
N ASP A 439 -4.30 12.78 -19.50
CA ASP A 439 -4.10 13.74 -20.60
C ASP A 439 -2.77 14.53 -20.48
N SER A 440 -2.23 14.69 -19.26
CA SER A 440 -0.94 15.35 -19.01
C SER A 440 0.25 14.38 -19.05
N TYR A 441 0.04 13.09 -18.83
CA TYR A 441 1.10 12.14 -18.51
C TYR A 441 1.98 11.77 -19.73
N PRO A 442 1.47 11.25 -20.86
CA PRO A 442 2.31 10.91 -22.00
C PRO A 442 3.10 12.10 -22.60
N PRO A 443 2.55 13.32 -22.75
CA PRO A 443 3.33 14.48 -23.20
C PRO A 443 4.51 14.80 -22.27
N PHE A 444 4.28 14.77 -20.96
CA PHE A 444 5.30 15.04 -19.96
C PHE A 444 6.39 13.96 -19.97
N VAL A 445 6.00 12.69 -20.08
CA VAL A 445 6.92 11.55 -20.22
C VAL A 445 7.85 11.69 -21.43
N GLU A 446 7.33 12.05 -22.62
CA GLU A 446 8.18 12.21 -23.81
C GLU A 446 9.16 13.41 -23.70
N THR A 447 8.76 14.47 -22.99
CA THR A 447 9.67 15.59 -22.68
C THR A 447 10.73 15.19 -21.64
N MET A 448 10.40 14.39 -20.63
CA MET A 448 11.40 13.87 -19.67
C MET A 448 12.37 12.87 -20.32
N LYS A 449 11.89 11.97 -21.20
CA LYS A 449 12.71 11.02 -21.98
C LYS A 449 13.79 11.69 -22.83
N THR A 450 13.56 12.93 -23.25
CA THR A 450 14.46 13.68 -24.13
C THR A 450 15.37 14.67 -23.39
N TRP A 451 15.23 14.78 -22.06
CA TRP A 451 16.05 15.67 -21.24
C TRP A 451 17.39 15.02 -20.84
N ASN A 452 18.47 15.55 -21.40
CA ASN A 452 19.85 15.05 -21.22
C ASN A 452 20.40 15.07 -19.78
N ARG A 453 19.67 15.64 -18.80
CA ARG A 453 20.02 15.54 -17.37
C ARG A 453 19.65 14.21 -16.74
N VAL A 454 18.70 13.47 -17.31
CA VAL A 454 18.23 12.19 -16.75
C VAL A 454 19.13 11.06 -17.24
N GLU A 455 19.75 10.34 -16.32
CA GLU A 455 20.72 9.28 -16.63
C GLU A 455 20.05 7.90 -16.78
N ASN A 456 19.10 7.59 -15.90
CA ASN A 456 18.22 6.43 -16.00
C ASN A 456 16.75 6.91 -15.93
N PHE A 457 16.04 6.82 -17.05
CA PHE A 457 14.61 7.14 -17.14
C PHE A 457 13.81 5.86 -17.41
N ILE A 458 12.78 5.63 -16.60
CA ILE A 458 11.85 4.49 -16.77
C ILE A 458 10.41 4.99 -16.63
N ASP A 459 9.62 4.83 -17.69
CA ASP A 459 8.17 4.98 -17.67
C ASP A 459 7.43 3.64 -17.74
N TYR A 460 6.27 3.57 -17.08
CA TYR A 460 5.31 2.48 -17.21
C TYR A 460 3.90 3.03 -17.44
N THR A 461 3.11 2.34 -18.25
CA THR A 461 1.66 2.56 -18.34
C THR A 461 0.97 1.33 -17.77
N TYR A 462 0.20 1.52 -16.70
CA TYR A 462 -0.58 0.47 -16.09
C TYR A 462 -1.87 0.29 -16.89
N ILE A 463 -1.97 -0.83 -17.61
CA ILE A 463 -3.12 -1.16 -18.44
C ILE A 463 -4.34 -1.47 -17.57
N ASP A 464 -5.50 -0.91 -17.94
CA ASP A 464 -6.75 -0.93 -17.18
C ASP A 464 -6.67 -0.28 -15.77
N GLY A 465 -5.60 0.47 -15.48
CA GLY A 465 -5.39 1.14 -14.19
C GLY A 465 -6.02 2.53 -14.12
N THR A 466 -6.45 2.96 -12.91
CA THR A 466 -7.05 4.30 -12.70
C THR A 466 -6.19 5.15 -11.74
N HIS A 467 -6.78 6.18 -11.11
CA HIS A 467 -6.08 7.03 -10.14
C HIS A 467 -6.06 6.37 -8.75
N ASP A 468 -5.42 5.20 -8.65
CA ASP A 468 -5.60 4.26 -7.54
C ASP A 468 -4.32 3.60 -6.99
N PHE A 469 -4.49 2.94 -5.84
CA PHE A 469 -3.40 2.30 -5.10
C PHE A 469 -2.71 1.14 -5.82
N PRO A 470 -3.38 0.24 -6.57
CA PRO A 470 -2.71 -0.72 -7.45
C PRO A 470 -1.64 -0.09 -8.35
N VAL A 471 -1.93 1.04 -9.01
CA VAL A 471 -0.95 1.77 -9.83
C VAL A 471 0.20 2.30 -8.97
N TRP A 472 -0.08 2.92 -7.82
CA TRP A 472 0.94 3.53 -6.97
C TRP A 472 1.84 2.51 -6.25
N TYR A 473 1.29 1.37 -5.85
CA TYR A 473 2.05 0.25 -5.28
C TYR A 473 2.95 -0.41 -6.32
N LYS A 474 2.48 -0.59 -7.56
CA LYS A 474 3.32 -1.04 -8.68
C LYS A 474 4.49 -0.09 -8.93
N GLY A 475 4.22 1.22 -8.95
CA GLY A 475 5.24 2.25 -9.12
C GLY A 475 6.27 2.27 -8.01
N PHE A 476 5.83 2.15 -6.76
CA PHE A 476 6.73 2.06 -5.61
C PHE A 476 7.63 0.82 -5.69
N ASN A 477 7.07 -0.36 -5.98
CA ASN A 477 7.82 -1.61 -6.05
C ASN A 477 8.86 -1.60 -7.18
N ASP A 478 8.53 -1.05 -8.35
CA ASP A 478 9.51 -0.84 -9.43
C ASP A 478 10.62 0.13 -9.00
N PHE A 479 10.26 1.26 -8.38
CA PHE A 479 11.21 2.31 -8.03
C PHE A 479 12.27 1.85 -7.01
N ILE A 480 11.89 1.09 -5.98
CA ILE A 480 12.85 0.60 -4.98
C ILE A 480 13.88 -0.38 -5.56
N GLN A 481 13.59 -1.00 -6.71
CA GLN A 481 14.52 -1.89 -7.43
C GLN A 481 15.53 -1.14 -8.31
N ILE A 482 15.37 0.17 -8.54
CA ILE A 482 16.28 0.97 -9.37
C ILE A 482 16.95 2.14 -8.62
N VAL A 483 16.33 2.64 -7.56
CA VAL A 483 16.81 3.81 -6.79
C VAL A 483 18.24 3.58 -6.25
N PHE A 484 19.05 4.64 -6.27
CA PHE A 484 20.48 4.66 -5.88
C PHE A 484 21.43 3.80 -6.74
N LYS A 485 20.95 3.12 -7.79
CA LYS A 485 21.83 2.44 -8.77
C LYS A 485 22.39 3.48 -9.74
N ASN A 486 23.72 3.60 -9.80
CA ASN A 486 24.44 4.58 -10.61
C ASN A 486 24.79 4.00 -11.99
N TYR A 487 23.85 4.10 -12.94
CA TYR A 487 23.93 3.46 -14.24
C TYR A 487 25.19 3.82 -15.06
N LYS A 488 25.76 5.01 -14.88
CA LYS A 488 27.02 5.41 -15.55
C LYS A 488 28.27 4.75 -14.96
N SER A 489 28.27 4.35 -13.68
CA SER A 489 29.41 3.71 -13.02
C SER A 489 29.55 2.22 -13.38
N GLU A 490 28.45 1.56 -13.77
CA GLU A 490 28.45 0.16 -14.18
C GLU A 490 28.74 -0.04 -15.69
N VAL A 491 28.79 1.04 -16.46
CA VAL A 491 28.97 1.04 -17.93
C VAL A 491 30.37 1.54 -18.35
N GLU A 492 31.28 1.82 -17.40
CA GLU A 492 32.70 1.95 -17.73
C GLU A 492 33.22 0.66 -18.39
N PRO A 493 33.96 0.75 -19.51
CA PRO A 493 34.38 -0.43 -20.24
C PRO A 493 35.39 -1.24 -19.42
N THR A 494 35.05 -2.51 -19.15
CA THR A 494 36.01 -3.51 -18.63
C THR A 494 37.32 -3.39 -19.40
N PRO A 495 38.47 -3.18 -18.74
CA PRO A 495 39.71 -2.88 -19.44
C PRO A 495 40.06 -4.02 -20.40
N THR A 496 40.09 -3.69 -21.70
CA THR A 496 40.49 -4.62 -22.76
C THR A 496 41.83 -5.25 -22.37
N PRO A 497 41.96 -6.59 -22.39
CA PRO A 497 43.23 -7.24 -22.09
C PRO A 497 44.34 -6.66 -22.97
N SER A 498 45.38 -6.11 -22.35
CA SER A 498 46.50 -5.50 -23.07
C SER A 498 47.12 -6.51 -24.02
N GLU A 499 47.10 -6.22 -25.32
CA GLU A 499 47.68 -7.10 -26.34
C GLU A 499 49.20 -7.20 -26.12
N THR A 500 49.67 -8.34 -25.62
CA THR A 500 51.06 -8.51 -25.18
C THR A 500 52.01 -8.38 -26.37
N GLU A 501 52.82 -7.33 -26.38
CA GLU A 501 53.78 -7.05 -27.46
C GLU A 501 54.88 -8.11 -27.55
N VAL A 502 54.69 -9.13 -28.39
CA VAL A 502 55.67 -10.20 -28.62
C VAL A 502 56.78 -9.69 -29.56
N LYS A 503 57.87 -9.22 -28.97
CA LYS A 503 59.08 -8.80 -29.70
C LYS A 503 59.76 -10.02 -30.38
N PRO A 504 60.15 -9.94 -31.68
CA PRO A 504 60.48 -11.13 -32.46
C PRO A 504 61.95 -11.56 -32.39
N THR A 505 62.18 -12.87 -32.60
CA THR A 505 63.48 -13.50 -32.90
C THR A 505 63.35 -14.27 -34.23
N PRO A 506 64.35 -14.27 -35.13
CA PRO A 506 64.06 -14.36 -36.57
C PRO A 506 64.37 -15.72 -37.25
N THR A 507 64.14 -15.76 -38.58
CA THR A 507 64.60 -16.76 -39.58
C THR A 507 63.85 -18.12 -39.57
N THR A 508 63.53 -18.78 -40.70
CA THR A 508 63.93 -18.61 -42.12
C THR A 508 62.81 -19.01 -43.12
N LYS A 509 62.98 -18.61 -44.40
CA LYS A 509 62.37 -19.09 -45.67
C LYS A 509 61.69 -20.49 -45.61
N SER A 510 60.64 -20.81 -46.38
CA SER A 510 60.47 -20.49 -47.81
C SER A 510 59.04 -20.64 -48.38
N LYS A 511 58.89 -20.22 -49.64
CA LYS A 511 57.73 -20.22 -50.56
C LYS A 511 56.97 -21.56 -50.68
N SER A 512 55.62 -21.51 -50.74
CA SER A 512 54.81 -21.81 -51.96
C SER A 512 53.33 -22.04 -51.61
N THR A 513 52.36 -21.22 -52.06
CA THR A 513 51.55 -21.30 -53.32
C THR A 513 50.73 -22.59 -53.57
N THR A 514 49.47 -22.38 -53.99
CA THR A 514 48.57 -23.29 -54.75
C THR A 514 47.87 -24.39 -53.93
N THR A 515 46.60 -24.27 -53.48
CA THR A 515 45.28 -24.15 -54.17
C THR A 515 44.62 -25.51 -54.48
N THR A 516 43.27 -25.51 -54.45
CA THR A 516 42.29 -26.46 -55.07
C THR A 516 41.81 -27.74 -54.34
N LYS A 517 40.56 -27.65 -53.88
CA LYS A 517 39.41 -28.58 -54.11
C LYS A 517 39.49 -30.09 -53.77
N LYS A 518 38.68 -30.43 -52.75
CA LYS A 518 37.40 -31.19 -52.86
C LYS A 518 37.45 -32.72 -53.07
N SER A 519 36.53 -33.41 -52.39
CA SER A 519 36.00 -34.76 -52.70
C SER A 519 36.94 -35.95 -52.38
N THR A 520 36.49 -37.15 -51.94
CA THR A 520 35.16 -37.60 -51.43
C THR A 520 35.31 -38.87 -50.57
N THR A 521 34.28 -39.23 -49.77
CA THR A 521 33.82 -40.58 -49.31
C THR A 521 34.80 -41.79 -49.28
N THR A 522 34.87 -42.70 -48.29
CA THR A 522 33.78 -43.39 -47.53
C THR A 522 34.35 -44.36 -46.47
N LYS A 523 33.61 -44.65 -45.36
CA LYS A 523 33.67 -45.90 -44.53
C LYS A 523 35.04 -46.17 -43.81
N LYS A 524 35.15 -47.02 -42.77
CA LYS A 524 34.21 -47.88 -42.00
C LYS A 524 34.76 -48.08 -40.56
N SER A 525 33.88 -48.23 -39.55
CA SER A 525 34.14 -48.94 -38.28
C SER A 525 35.18 -48.28 -37.31
N THR A 526 35.24 -48.55 -35.99
CA THR A 526 34.47 -49.46 -35.10
C THR A 526 34.30 -48.83 -33.70
N THR A 527 33.30 -49.31 -32.94
CA THR A 527 33.07 -49.18 -31.47
C THR A 527 34.04 -48.39 -30.57
N THR A 528 33.47 -47.57 -29.66
CA THR A 528 33.39 -47.89 -28.21
C THR A 528 32.29 -47.06 -27.54
N LYS A 529 31.55 -47.64 -26.58
CA LYS A 529 30.54 -46.92 -25.77
C LYS A 529 31.23 -46.13 -24.64
N LYS A 530 30.77 -44.92 -24.36
CA LYS A 530 30.92 -44.28 -23.04
C LYS A 530 29.75 -43.35 -22.78
N SER A 531 29.00 -43.57 -21.70
CA SER A 531 27.96 -42.67 -21.25
C SER A 531 28.56 -41.55 -20.40
N THR A 532 28.04 -40.33 -20.56
CA THR A 532 28.31 -39.18 -19.69
C THR A 532 27.02 -38.38 -19.54
N THR A 533 26.73 -37.91 -18.33
CA THR A 533 25.53 -37.13 -18.03
C THR A 533 25.92 -35.90 -17.21
N THR A 534 26.54 -34.92 -17.87
CA THR A 534 26.96 -33.66 -17.23
C THR A 534 25.96 -32.56 -17.56
N LYS A 535 25.16 -32.16 -16.56
CA LYS A 535 24.14 -31.11 -16.68
C LYS A 535 24.84 -29.73 -16.75
N LYS A 536 24.88 -29.09 -17.92
CA LYS A 536 25.49 -27.75 -18.09
C LYS A 536 24.46 -26.68 -18.45
N ARG A 537 24.42 -25.66 -17.58
CA ARG A 537 23.76 -24.35 -17.71
C ARG A 537 24.02 -23.70 -19.08
N THR A 538 22.97 -23.18 -19.72
CA THR A 538 23.05 -22.49 -21.02
C THR A 538 22.43 -21.10 -20.93
N THR A 539 23.23 -20.08 -21.21
CA THR A 539 22.78 -18.70 -21.49
C THR A 539 22.47 -18.58 -22.98
N THR A 540 21.40 -17.86 -23.35
CA THR A 540 21.05 -17.61 -24.76
C THR A 540 20.72 -16.13 -24.97
N THR A 541 21.27 -15.54 -26.03
CA THR A 541 21.21 -14.11 -26.32
C THR A 541 19.98 -13.69 -27.14
N THR A 542 19.60 -12.42 -26.96
CA THR A 542 18.52 -11.73 -27.68
C THR A 542 18.71 -11.75 -29.20
N LYS A 543 17.62 -11.93 -29.97
CA LYS A 543 17.63 -11.69 -31.43
C LYS A 543 16.41 -10.90 -31.89
N LYS A 544 16.66 -9.67 -32.32
CA LYS A 544 15.69 -8.72 -32.88
C LYS A 544 15.03 -9.31 -34.14
N ARG A 545 13.70 -9.27 -34.23
CA ARG A 545 12.94 -9.74 -35.41
C ARG A 545 11.86 -8.75 -35.82
N THR A 546 12.09 -8.07 -36.93
CA THR A 546 11.07 -7.29 -37.65
C THR A 546 10.15 -8.22 -38.44
N THR A 547 8.84 -8.00 -38.41
CA THR A 547 7.90 -8.65 -39.34
C THR A 547 6.80 -7.68 -39.75
N THR A 548 6.88 -7.19 -40.99
CA THR A 548 5.80 -6.52 -41.70
C THR A 548 4.76 -7.56 -42.15
N THR A 549 3.46 -7.31 -41.96
CA THR A 549 2.42 -8.24 -42.43
C THR A 549 1.24 -7.50 -43.08
N THR A 550 0.79 -8.00 -44.23
CA THR A 550 -0.14 -7.32 -45.14
C THR A 550 -1.58 -7.30 -44.64
N LYS A 551 -2.23 -6.14 -44.77
CA LYS A 551 -3.64 -5.91 -44.42
C LYS A 551 -4.57 -6.66 -45.39
N LYS A 552 -5.16 -7.80 -44.97
CA LYS A 552 -6.20 -8.51 -45.74
C LYS A 552 -7.59 -8.22 -45.16
N ARG A 553 -8.52 -7.80 -46.01
CA ARG A 553 -9.85 -7.30 -45.65
C ARG A 553 -10.89 -8.43 -45.71
N THR A 554 -11.55 -8.72 -44.60
CA THR A 554 -12.69 -9.65 -44.53
C THR A 554 -13.89 -8.94 -43.90
N THR A 555 -15.02 -8.95 -44.59
CA THR A 555 -16.28 -8.34 -44.14
C THR A 555 -17.25 -9.41 -43.67
N THR A 556 -17.69 -9.34 -42.42
CA THR A 556 -18.71 -10.24 -41.84
C THR A 556 -19.91 -9.45 -41.32
N THR A 557 -20.98 -9.44 -42.09
CA THR A 557 -22.28 -8.86 -41.69
C THR A 557 -22.87 -9.63 -40.53
N LYS A 558 -23.27 -8.97 -39.44
CA LYS A 558 -24.05 -9.59 -38.35
C LYS A 558 -25.46 -8.98 -38.26
N LYS A 559 -26.42 -9.83 -37.94
CA LYS A 559 -27.86 -9.61 -38.14
C LYS A 559 -28.44 -8.71 -37.04
N ARG A 560 -29.37 -7.81 -37.42
CA ARG A 560 -30.11 -6.92 -36.51
C ARG A 560 -31.25 -7.68 -35.84
N THR A 561 -31.29 -7.67 -34.51
CA THR A 561 -32.45 -8.13 -33.72
C THR A 561 -33.18 -6.91 -33.17
N THR A 562 -34.51 -6.90 -33.21
CA THR A 562 -35.33 -5.77 -32.76
C THR A 562 -36.15 -6.14 -31.53
N THR A 563 -36.04 -5.35 -30.47
CA THR A 563 -36.90 -5.44 -29.28
C THR A 563 -37.67 -4.12 -29.11
N THR A 564 -38.96 -4.21 -28.77
CA THR A 564 -39.91 -3.11 -28.93
C THR A 564 -40.11 -2.34 -27.62
N THR A 565 -39.70 -1.07 -27.56
CA THR A 565 -39.97 -0.19 -26.41
C THR A 565 -41.22 0.65 -26.63
N LYS A 566 -42.14 0.66 -25.65
CA LYS A 566 -43.48 1.23 -25.76
C LYS A 566 -43.46 2.75 -25.51
N LYS A 567 -44.09 3.53 -26.39
CA LYS A 567 -44.11 5.00 -26.38
C LYS A 567 -45.09 5.54 -25.33
N ARG A 568 -44.64 6.46 -24.46
CA ARG A 568 -45.51 7.37 -23.69
C ARG A 568 -44.94 8.79 -23.73
N THR A 569 -45.82 9.78 -23.71
CA THR A 569 -45.54 11.18 -24.03
C THR A 569 -45.25 12.05 -22.80
N THR A 570 -44.35 13.02 -22.96
CA THR A 570 -44.20 14.21 -22.11
C THR A 570 -44.20 15.46 -23.00
N THR A 571 -44.77 16.56 -22.50
CA THR A 571 -45.10 17.75 -23.31
C THR A 571 -44.02 18.82 -23.23
N THR A 572 -43.59 19.33 -24.39
CA THR A 572 -42.58 20.38 -24.51
C THR A 572 -43.11 21.75 -24.06
N LYS A 573 -42.30 22.51 -23.31
CA LYS A 573 -42.38 23.99 -23.30
C LYS A 573 -41.00 24.57 -23.66
N LYS A 574 -41.01 25.56 -24.55
CA LYS A 574 -39.88 25.95 -25.40
C LYS A 574 -39.28 27.29 -24.95
N ARG A 575 -37.94 27.41 -24.92
CA ARG A 575 -37.24 28.70 -25.04
C ARG A 575 -35.91 28.54 -25.77
N THR A 576 -35.53 29.58 -26.51
CA THR A 576 -34.52 29.54 -27.58
C THR A 576 -33.15 30.04 -27.11
N THR A 577 -32.08 29.55 -27.75
CA THR A 577 -30.71 30.08 -27.68
C THR A 577 -30.49 31.22 -28.68
N THR A 578 -29.54 32.11 -28.38
CA THR A 578 -28.94 33.06 -29.34
C THR A 578 -27.47 33.29 -28.97
N THR A 579 -26.57 33.41 -29.95
CA THR A 579 -25.11 33.37 -29.76
C THR A 579 -24.42 34.53 -30.48
N THR A 580 -23.52 35.28 -29.83
CA THR A 580 -22.64 36.25 -30.52
C THR A 580 -21.27 36.45 -29.84
N LYS A 581 -20.20 36.58 -30.63
CA LYS A 581 -18.81 36.92 -30.20
C LYS A 581 -18.59 38.42 -29.98
N LYS A 582 -17.67 38.78 -29.06
CA LYS A 582 -16.68 39.88 -29.13
C LYS A 582 -15.54 39.53 -28.14
N ARG A 583 -14.27 39.42 -28.53
CA ARG A 583 -13.30 40.39 -29.09
C ARG A 583 -12.77 41.37 -28.03
N THR A 584 -11.50 41.18 -27.67
CA THR A 584 -10.67 42.02 -26.77
C THR A 584 -10.09 43.24 -27.49
N THR A 585 -9.91 44.34 -26.75
CA THR A 585 -9.06 45.50 -27.10
C THR A 585 -8.65 46.24 -25.82
N THR A 586 -7.42 46.74 -25.77
CA THR A 586 -6.76 47.32 -24.57
C THR A 586 -6.62 48.84 -24.67
N THR A 587 -6.89 49.61 -23.58
CA THR A 587 -6.12 50.84 -23.24
C THR A 587 -6.40 51.40 -21.83
N THR A 588 -5.40 51.28 -20.96
CA THR A 588 -4.80 52.27 -20.03
C THR A 588 -5.59 53.51 -19.49
N LYS A 589 -5.48 53.74 -18.16
CA LYS A 589 -4.90 54.96 -17.47
C LYS A 589 -5.80 55.75 -16.49
N LYS A 590 -5.41 55.80 -15.18
CA LYS A 590 -5.56 56.85 -14.11
C LYS A 590 -6.93 57.60 -13.92
N ARG A 591 -7.36 58.08 -12.73
CA ARG A 591 -6.61 58.62 -11.55
C ARG A 591 -7.50 58.76 -10.27
N THR A 592 -6.91 58.52 -9.09
CA THR A 592 -7.09 59.19 -7.77
C THR A 592 -8.48 59.58 -7.18
N THR A 593 -8.85 58.92 -6.07
CA THR A 593 -9.28 59.47 -4.74
C THR A 593 -10.38 60.53 -4.57
N THR A 594 -11.30 60.29 -3.62
CA THR A 594 -11.60 61.24 -2.50
C THR A 594 -12.31 60.55 -1.32
N THR A 595 -12.37 61.22 -0.17
CA THR A 595 -12.72 60.62 1.15
C THR A 595 -13.79 61.44 1.89
N LYS A 596 -14.84 60.82 2.46
CA LYS A 596 -15.37 61.18 3.81
C LYS A 596 -16.46 60.27 4.40
N LYS A 597 -16.39 60.18 5.74
CA LYS A 597 -17.36 59.72 6.74
C LYS A 597 -18.86 59.90 6.42
N ARG A 598 -19.69 59.00 6.95
CA ARG A 598 -20.84 59.36 7.81
C ARG A 598 -21.09 58.32 8.90
N THR A 599 -21.62 58.76 10.04
CA THR A 599 -21.81 58.00 11.29
C THR A 599 -23.25 57.44 11.45
N THR A 600 -23.45 56.65 12.51
CA THR A 600 -24.72 56.17 13.13
C THR A 600 -25.72 57.32 13.44
N THR A 601 -27.00 57.11 13.86
CA THR A 601 -27.50 56.12 14.86
C THR A 601 -29.04 55.91 14.84
N THR A 602 -29.48 54.68 15.16
CA THR A 602 -30.76 54.22 15.80
C THR A 602 -32.13 54.92 15.61
N THR A 603 -33.18 54.09 15.55
CA THR A 603 -34.37 54.18 16.46
C THR A 603 -34.95 52.76 16.73
N LYS A 604 -35.63 52.56 17.88
CA LYS A 604 -36.12 51.27 18.41
C LYS A 604 -37.62 51.01 18.17
N LYS A 605 -38.03 49.74 18.11
CA LYS A 605 -39.09 49.20 19.00
C LYS A 605 -38.87 47.71 19.33
N ARG A 606 -39.67 47.14 20.25
CA ARG A 606 -39.31 45.98 21.10
C ARG A 606 -40.55 45.21 21.59
N THR A 607 -40.52 43.88 21.50
CA THR A 607 -41.19 42.87 22.36
C THR A 607 -40.60 41.49 22.00
N THR A 608 -39.69 40.87 22.77
CA THR A 608 -39.79 40.17 24.09
C THR A 608 -40.37 38.74 24.04
N THR A 609 -39.49 37.75 24.30
CA THR A 609 -39.85 36.40 24.78
C THR A 609 -38.82 35.96 25.84
N THR A 610 -39.16 35.00 26.70
CA THR A 610 -38.49 34.76 28.00
C THR A 610 -37.40 33.67 28.00
N THR A 611 -36.28 33.96 28.66
CA THR A 611 -35.20 32.98 28.93
C THR A 611 -35.46 32.22 30.23
N LYS A 612 -35.66 30.89 30.18
CA LYS A 612 -35.86 30.06 31.38
C LYS A 612 -34.52 29.51 31.91
N LYS A 613 -33.99 30.15 32.95
CA LYS A 613 -32.74 29.77 33.64
C LYS A 613 -32.86 28.36 34.24
N ARG A 614 -31.92 27.46 33.97
CA ARG A 614 -31.80 26.16 34.65
C ARG A 614 -30.34 25.94 35.11
N THR A 615 -30.18 25.39 36.30
CA THR A 615 -28.91 25.35 37.04
C THR A 615 -28.14 24.06 36.81
N SER A 616 -26.85 24.15 36.45
CA SER A 616 -25.89 23.03 36.53
C SER A 616 -25.26 22.97 37.93
N SER A 617 -25.27 21.79 38.55
CA SER A 617 -24.75 21.57 39.89
C SER A 617 -23.30 21.08 39.88
N THR A 618 -22.38 21.92 40.38
CA THR A 618 -20.95 21.59 40.46
C THR A 618 -20.68 20.51 41.51
N LYS A 619 -20.43 19.26 41.09
CA LYS A 619 -20.03 18.19 42.00
C LYS A 619 -18.52 18.22 42.25
N LYS A 620 -18.10 18.72 43.43
CA LYS A 620 -16.69 18.74 43.87
C LYS A 620 -16.08 17.33 43.81
N ARG A 621 -14.89 17.19 43.21
CA ARG A 621 -13.99 16.05 43.39
C ARG A 621 -12.84 16.49 44.29
N THR A 622 -12.88 16.11 45.56
CA THR A 622 -11.89 16.52 46.57
C THR A 622 -10.56 15.78 46.38
N THR A 623 -9.47 16.52 46.31
CA THR A 623 -8.12 16.00 46.54
C THR A 623 -7.89 15.76 48.03
N SER A 624 -7.26 14.63 48.39
CA SER A 624 -6.90 14.32 49.78
C SER A 624 -5.47 13.77 49.86
N THR A 625 -4.61 14.47 50.58
CA THR A 625 -3.22 14.10 50.79
C THR A 625 -3.04 13.25 52.06
N LYS A 626 -2.34 12.11 51.93
CA LYS A 626 -1.67 11.39 53.02
C LYS A 626 -0.35 10.85 52.47
N LYS A 627 0.80 11.47 52.75
CA LYS A 627 1.63 11.29 53.97
C LYS A 627 1.89 9.82 54.31
N SER A 628 3.17 9.44 54.23
CA SER A 628 3.71 8.13 54.63
C SER A 628 4.32 8.18 56.04
N SER A 629 4.32 7.05 56.76
CA SER A 629 5.05 6.90 58.04
C SER A 629 5.30 5.43 58.45
N THR A 630 6.48 4.91 58.07
CA THR A 630 7.39 4.04 58.86
C THR A 630 6.94 2.80 59.68
N LYS A 631 7.67 1.69 59.44
CA LYS A 631 8.03 0.55 60.36
C LYS A 631 6.88 -0.43 60.74
N SER A 632 7.09 -1.74 60.96
CA SER A 632 8.24 -2.43 61.58
C SER A 632 8.32 -3.98 61.36
N LYS A 633 9.49 -4.51 60.95
CA LYS A 633 10.04 -5.90 61.20
C LYS A 633 9.26 -7.08 60.55
N LYS A 634 9.80 -8.32 60.36
CA LYS A 634 10.84 -9.07 61.12
C LYS A 634 11.43 -10.28 60.33
N ARG A 635 12.78 -10.35 60.13
CA ARG A 635 13.66 -11.55 59.86
C ARG A 635 13.33 -12.47 58.64
N THR A 636 14.25 -13.27 58.06
CA THR A 636 15.54 -13.84 58.53
C THR A 636 16.62 -13.97 57.40
N SER A 637 17.82 -14.40 57.79
CA SER A 637 19.03 -14.88 57.05
C SER A 637 18.79 -15.72 55.76
N SER A 638 19.75 -15.89 54.84
CA SER A 638 21.20 -16.13 55.06
C SER A 638 22.17 -15.59 53.98
N SER A 639 23.45 -16.00 54.03
CA SER A 639 24.59 -15.32 53.39
C SER A 639 25.58 -16.27 52.69
N THR A 640 26.24 -15.78 51.63
CA THR A 640 27.58 -16.24 51.22
C THR A 640 28.39 -15.07 50.64
N LYS A 641 29.73 -15.18 50.67
CA LYS A 641 30.67 -14.05 50.47
C LYS A 641 32.01 -14.52 49.90
N LYS A 642 32.42 -13.99 48.74
CA LYS A 642 33.79 -13.90 48.17
C LYS A 642 33.68 -13.07 46.87
N SER A 643 34.39 -11.98 46.57
CA SER A 643 35.68 -11.38 46.98
C SER A 643 36.93 -11.87 46.23
N SER A 644 37.36 -11.10 45.23
CA SER A 644 38.78 -10.90 44.88
C SER A 644 38.95 -9.52 44.24
N THR A 645 40.16 -8.94 44.28
CA THR A 645 40.42 -7.53 43.97
C THR A 645 41.80 -7.29 43.37
N LYS A 646 41.88 -6.49 42.29
CA LYS A 646 43.00 -5.61 41.85
C LYS A 646 42.46 -4.83 40.63
N SER A 647 42.48 -3.51 40.50
CA SER A 647 43.42 -2.44 40.93
C SER A 647 44.72 -2.38 40.12
N LYS A 648 44.77 -1.44 39.16
CA LYS A 648 45.91 -0.51 39.00
C LYS A 648 45.54 0.76 38.21
N LYS A 649 46.07 1.89 38.67
CA LYS A 649 46.29 3.18 37.96
C LYS A 649 47.55 3.05 37.05
N HIS A 650 47.99 3.99 36.19
CA HIS A 650 47.71 5.43 35.96
C HIS A 650 48.18 5.86 34.53
N THR A 651 47.85 7.10 34.13
CA THR A 651 48.59 8.04 33.22
C THR A 651 48.99 7.65 31.78
N THR A 652 48.29 8.25 30.81
CA THR A 652 48.77 9.28 29.85
C THR A 652 50.28 9.38 29.52
N THR A 653 50.66 9.42 28.23
CA THR A 653 51.47 10.50 27.57
C THR A 653 51.66 10.28 26.03
N THR A 654 51.01 11.14 25.24
CA THR A 654 51.50 11.96 24.11
C THR A 654 52.54 11.46 23.06
N ARG A 655 52.08 11.44 21.78
CA ARG A 655 52.76 11.77 20.48
C ARG A 655 53.70 10.79 19.72
N ARG A 656 53.35 10.69 18.42
CA ARG A 656 54.18 10.71 17.18
C ARG A 656 55.10 9.53 16.83
N ARG A 657 54.80 8.98 15.63
CA ARG A 657 55.71 8.50 14.57
C ARG A 657 56.56 7.26 14.91
N ASP A 658 56.95 6.46 13.91
CA ASP A 658 56.70 6.59 12.46
C ASP A 658 55.45 5.83 11.96
#